data_AF-A0A1N7RD21-F1
#
_entry.id   AF-A0A1N7RD21-F1
#
_cell.length_a   1.000
_cell.length_b   1.000
_cell.length_c   1.000
_cell.angle_alpha   90.00
_cell.angle_beta   90.00
_cell.angle_gamma   90.00
#
_symmetry.space_group_name_H-M   'P 1'
#
loop_
_entity.id
_entity.type
_entity.pdbx_description
1 polymer ?
#
loop_
_entity_poly.entity_id
_entity_poly.type
_entity_poly.pdbx_seq_one_letter_code
_entity_poly.pdbx_strand_id
1 'polypeptide(L)'
;MKSEKDTIHAGKRRFLRNAAASTAGLTALSMFPPAIRRALAIPANNRTGTINDVEHVVILMQENRSFDMYFGTFKGVRGFGDRFTIPLPDNRSVWEQTNGTRVVMPYHLDSTQGNAQRVAGTPHDYVDAQMAWDGGRMDQWPRYKQNQSMGYYRQKEVDFQFKLADAFTLCDAYHCSTHGGTNTNRLFLWTGTNDPLAQGNGPSTRNQWDSLGASSTGWTWKTYPERLQENGVTWKVYQNLPENFGDNSLAGFQQYRRANELAGNASNGSPYPAWTPSMDAANPLYKGTANTMPDGGFLQALRDDALNGTLPQVSWIVAPATYSEHPGPSSPVQGAWYIQETLDALTANPDVWSKTVLLINFDENDGYFDHVPPPAAPSLNADGSMAGASTVNTDLERHTHASAQDAADNRVYGPGPRVPMYVVSPWSRGGWVNSQAFDHTSVLRFLEARFGVKEENISPWRRAVLGDLTSAFNFATPNDETLPDLNLLTRSGADQERAAQQALTAVPLPDPSTQAKGVQEKGVRYSRPLPYELHTSGRSQPETGNMWLVFSNTGKQAAVFHVYDRLHLDRLPRRYTVEPDKQLEGSWDTAADGGKYDLWVLGPNGWHRHFAGDLAQDRTAQQDAEIRVCYDIANGDVYVSFINAGKTPCTFEVTPNAYYANHERWTFTVPAGGQVEQHWALATSHAWYDFTVRLAEDPSWLRRFAGRVETGKASVTDPAMAE
;
A
#
# COMPACT_ATOMS: atom_id res chain seq x y z
N MET A 1 -0.16 44.15 -22.08
CA MET A 1 -1.27 43.52 -21.34
C MET A 1 -2.11 42.74 -22.34
N LYS A 2 -2.00 41.41 -22.37
CA LYS A 2 -2.97 40.56 -23.09
C LYS A 2 -4.15 40.35 -22.15
N SER A 3 -5.36 40.45 -22.68
CA SER A 3 -6.59 40.36 -21.87
C SER A 3 -6.83 38.92 -21.42
N GLU A 4 -7.47 38.75 -20.26
CA GLU A 4 -7.85 37.45 -19.68
C GLU A 4 -8.69 36.58 -20.65
N LYS A 5 -9.43 37.22 -21.57
CA LYS A 5 -10.17 36.56 -22.66
C LYS A 5 -9.27 35.93 -23.72
N ASP A 6 -8.08 36.48 -23.96
CA ASP A 6 -7.14 35.97 -24.96
C ASP A 6 -6.44 34.68 -24.48
N THR A 7 -6.23 34.54 -23.17
CA THR A 7 -5.65 33.35 -22.53
C THR A 7 -6.63 32.18 -22.56
N ILE A 8 -7.91 32.42 -22.25
CA ILE A 8 -8.99 31.43 -22.32
C ILE A 8 -9.21 30.95 -23.77
N HIS A 9 -9.11 31.85 -24.75
CA HIS A 9 -9.22 31.49 -26.17
C HIS A 9 -7.98 30.76 -26.72
N ALA A 10 -6.79 31.01 -26.18
CA ALA A 10 -5.58 30.27 -26.52
C ALA A 10 -5.62 28.83 -25.96
N GLY A 11 -6.11 28.66 -24.72
CA GLY A 11 -6.35 27.35 -24.11
C GLY A 11 -7.36 26.50 -24.90
N LYS A 12 -8.51 27.09 -25.27
CA LYS A 12 -9.51 26.41 -26.14
C LYS A 12 -8.96 26.05 -27.53
N ARG A 13 -8.15 26.91 -28.16
CA ARG A 13 -7.55 26.62 -29.48
C ARG A 13 -6.45 25.57 -29.42
N ARG A 14 -5.69 25.50 -28.32
CA ARG A 14 -4.70 24.44 -28.07
C ARG A 14 -5.38 23.10 -27.77
N PHE A 15 -6.45 23.12 -26.99
CA PHE A 15 -7.33 21.97 -26.75
C PHE A 15 -7.90 21.39 -28.05
N LEU A 16 -8.46 22.24 -28.93
CA LEU A 16 -9.01 21.82 -30.23
C LEU A 16 -7.94 21.33 -31.21
N ARG A 17 -6.72 21.91 -31.20
CA ARG A 17 -5.60 21.42 -32.03
C ARG A 17 -5.05 20.07 -31.55
N ASN A 18 -4.98 19.84 -30.25
CA ASN A 18 -4.50 18.56 -29.71
C ASN A 18 -5.55 17.45 -29.83
N ALA A 19 -6.84 17.79 -29.75
CA ALA A 19 -7.93 16.84 -30.01
C ALA A 19 -7.99 16.36 -31.47
N ALA A 20 -7.46 17.14 -32.42
CA ALA A 20 -7.43 16.79 -33.84
C ALA A 20 -6.25 15.88 -34.25
N ALA A 21 -5.28 15.63 -33.37
CA ALA A 21 -4.06 14.88 -33.70
C ALA A 21 -4.14 13.37 -33.44
N SER A 22 -5.23 12.84 -32.88
CA SER A 22 -5.40 11.39 -32.67
C SER A 22 -6.87 10.96 -32.82
N THR A 23 -7.27 10.63 -34.04
CA THR A 23 -8.58 10.01 -34.32
C THR A 23 -8.76 8.67 -33.58
N ALA A 24 -7.67 8.03 -33.13
CA ALA A 24 -7.68 6.84 -32.27
C ALA A 24 -7.83 7.13 -30.76
N GLY A 25 -7.48 8.33 -30.27
CA GLY A 25 -7.54 8.67 -28.85
C GLY A 25 -8.91 9.13 -28.36
N LEU A 26 -9.75 9.67 -29.25
CA LEU A 26 -11.10 10.14 -28.94
C LEU A 26 -12.09 8.98 -28.70
N THR A 27 -11.90 7.82 -29.33
CA THR A 27 -12.71 6.61 -29.12
C THR A 27 -12.46 5.96 -27.76
N ALA A 28 -11.20 5.91 -27.30
CA ALA A 28 -10.82 5.35 -25.99
C ALA A 28 -11.39 6.16 -24.80
N LEU A 29 -11.34 7.50 -24.88
CA LEU A 29 -11.84 8.40 -23.84
C LEU A 29 -13.36 8.33 -23.64
N SER A 30 -14.11 7.96 -24.67
CA SER A 30 -15.57 7.84 -24.57
C SER A 30 -15.99 6.82 -23.52
N MET A 31 -15.07 5.96 -23.08
CA MET A 31 -15.39 4.80 -22.28
C MET A 31 -15.17 4.90 -20.77
N PHE A 32 -14.68 6.04 -20.29
CA PHE A 32 -14.64 6.36 -18.87
C PHE A 32 -15.88 7.14 -18.41
N PRO A 33 -16.27 7.03 -17.13
CA PRO A 33 -17.21 7.94 -16.49
C PRO A 33 -16.85 9.42 -16.78
N PRO A 34 -17.82 10.32 -16.94
CA PRO A 34 -17.56 11.71 -17.37
C PRO A 34 -16.52 12.45 -16.52
N ALA A 35 -16.49 12.23 -15.20
CA ALA A 35 -15.51 12.83 -14.29
C ALA A 35 -14.07 12.41 -14.63
N ILE A 36 -13.85 11.10 -14.74
CA ILE A 36 -12.54 10.51 -15.09
C ILE A 36 -12.12 10.97 -16.49
N ARG A 37 -13.05 11.01 -17.45
CA ARG A 37 -12.76 11.49 -18.81
C ARG A 37 -12.28 12.94 -18.82
N ARG A 38 -12.94 13.83 -18.06
CA ARG A 38 -12.49 15.23 -17.93
C ARG A 38 -11.11 15.31 -17.32
N ALA A 39 -10.88 14.57 -16.23
CA ALA A 39 -9.59 14.52 -15.55
C ALA A 39 -8.45 14.05 -16.49
N LEU A 40 -8.69 12.99 -17.28
CA LEU A 40 -7.74 12.46 -18.26
C LEU A 40 -7.46 13.42 -19.43
N ALA A 41 -8.48 14.16 -19.88
CA ALA A 41 -8.40 15.04 -21.03
C ALA A 41 -7.58 16.32 -20.78
N ILE A 42 -7.43 16.73 -19.52
CA ILE A 42 -6.65 17.91 -19.16
C ILE A 42 -5.18 17.50 -19.00
N PRO A 43 -4.26 18.08 -19.79
CA PRO A 43 -2.84 17.76 -19.72
C PRO A 43 -2.21 18.30 -18.43
N ALA A 44 -1.09 17.70 -18.02
CA ALA A 44 -0.30 18.19 -16.92
C ALA A 44 0.36 19.52 -17.29
N ASN A 45 0.36 20.47 -16.35
CA ASN A 45 1.35 21.52 -16.34
C ASN A 45 2.72 20.86 -16.18
N ASN A 46 3.56 20.96 -17.20
CA ASN A 46 4.85 20.29 -17.23
C ASN A 46 5.93 21.30 -17.64
N ARG A 47 6.13 22.31 -16.81
CA ARG A 47 7.04 23.42 -17.11
C ARG A 47 8.48 23.07 -16.74
N THR A 48 8.69 22.35 -15.64
CA THR A 48 10.02 21.95 -15.17
C THR A 48 10.31 20.48 -15.39
N GLY A 49 9.31 19.62 -15.60
CA GLY A 49 9.53 18.17 -15.70
C GLY A 49 9.74 17.51 -14.34
N THR A 50 9.34 18.17 -13.26
CA THR A 50 9.61 17.72 -11.89
C THR A 50 8.40 17.93 -10.98
N ILE A 51 8.47 17.41 -9.75
CA ILE A 51 7.43 17.60 -8.73
C ILE A 51 7.06 19.08 -8.49
N ASN A 52 7.97 20.02 -8.78
CA ASN A 52 7.73 21.45 -8.61
C ASN A 52 6.61 22.02 -9.49
N ASP A 53 6.18 21.29 -10.51
CA ASP A 53 5.03 21.69 -11.36
C ASP A 53 3.66 21.44 -10.70
N VAL A 54 3.60 20.63 -9.64
CA VAL A 54 2.43 20.49 -8.77
C VAL A 54 2.22 21.82 -8.04
N GLU A 55 1.02 22.39 -7.96
CA GLU A 55 0.74 23.55 -7.10
C GLU A 55 -0.21 23.19 -5.96
N HIS A 56 -1.05 22.18 -6.16
CA HIS A 56 -2.07 21.75 -5.19
C HIS A 56 -2.00 20.25 -4.95
N VAL A 57 -2.05 19.84 -3.69
CA VAL A 57 -2.21 18.45 -3.27
C VAL A 57 -3.49 18.35 -2.46
N VAL A 58 -4.44 17.57 -2.96
CA VAL A 58 -5.74 17.32 -2.34
C VAL A 58 -5.76 15.89 -1.84
N ILE A 59 -6.14 15.69 -0.59
CA ILE A 59 -6.09 14.40 0.11
C ILE A 59 -7.51 14.06 0.57
N LEU A 60 -8.03 12.93 0.09
CA LEU A 60 -9.30 12.36 0.51
C LEU A 60 -9.03 10.98 1.10
N MET A 61 -9.24 10.85 2.41
CA MET A 61 -9.16 9.56 3.10
C MET A 61 -10.56 9.03 3.33
N GLN A 62 -10.84 7.85 2.78
CA GLN A 62 -12.07 7.07 2.96
C GLN A 62 -11.88 6.02 4.06
N GLU A 63 -12.93 5.26 4.34
CA GLU A 63 -13.06 4.23 5.37
C GLU A 63 -13.72 2.97 4.80
N ASN A 64 -13.65 1.81 5.43
CA ASN A 64 -12.40 1.16 5.74
C ASN A 64 -12.39 -0.09 4.85
N ARG A 65 -11.35 -0.26 4.03
CA ARG A 65 -11.30 -1.28 2.96
C ARG A 65 -9.92 -1.87 2.85
N SER A 66 -9.83 -3.20 2.81
CA SER A 66 -8.59 -3.86 2.44
C SER A 66 -8.35 -3.75 0.94
N PHE A 67 -7.08 -3.84 0.53
CA PHE A 67 -6.73 -3.85 -0.88
C PHE A 67 -7.31 -5.08 -1.58
N ASP A 68 -7.15 -6.29 -1.04
CA ASP A 68 -7.70 -7.51 -1.65
C ASP A 68 -9.23 -7.50 -1.76
N MET A 69 -9.94 -6.83 -0.83
CA MET A 69 -11.40 -6.69 -0.92
C MET A 69 -11.80 -5.96 -2.21
N TYR A 70 -11.08 -4.90 -2.61
CA TYR A 70 -11.38 -4.16 -3.84
C TYR A 70 -10.68 -4.78 -5.05
N PHE A 71 -9.37 -4.94 -4.96
CA PHE A 71 -8.51 -5.17 -6.10
C PHE A 71 -7.87 -6.55 -6.12
N GLY A 72 -8.22 -7.46 -5.21
CA GLY A 72 -7.74 -8.84 -5.24
C GLY A 72 -8.06 -9.54 -6.57
N THR A 73 -9.14 -9.13 -7.25
CA THR A 73 -9.53 -9.65 -8.57
C THR A 73 -8.98 -8.87 -9.77
N PHE A 74 -8.36 -7.71 -9.53
CA PHE A 74 -7.91 -6.80 -10.59
C PHE A 74 -6.65 -7.32 -11.27
N LYS A 75 -6.56 -7.28 -12.61
CA LYS A 75 -5.36 -7.76 -13.30
C LYS A 75 -4.10 -6.95 -12.99
N GLY A 76 -2.97 -7.64 -12.92
CA GLY A 76 -1.63 -7.05 -12.78
C GLY A 76 -1.26 -6.55 -11.38
N VAL A 77 -2.15 -6.58 -10.39
CA VAL A 77 -1.79 -6.26 -8.99
C VAL A 77 -1.49 -7.52 -8.21
N ARG A 78 -0.69 -7.44 -7.15
CA ARG A 78 -0.57 -8.52 -6.18
C ARG A 78 -1.90 -8.77 -5.47
N GLY A 79 -2.73 -9.62 -6.07
CA GLY A 79 -4.07 -9.99 -5.62
C GLY A 79 -4.20 -11.51 -5.50
N PHE A 80 -5.36 -12.08 -5.82
CA PHE A 80 -5.61 -13.51 -5.66
C PHE A 80 -4.66 -14.39 -6.50
N GLY A 81 -4.11 -13.88 -7.60
CA GLY A 81 -3.13 -14.55 -8.44
C GLY A 81 -1.68 -14.39 -8.00
N ASP A 82 -1.41 -13.80 -6.82
CA ASP A 82 -0.06 -13.74 -6.28
C ASP A 82 0.53 -15.15 -6.11
N ARG A 83 1.74 -15.32 -6.62
CA ARG A 83 2.48 -16.59 -6.67
C ARG A 83 3.29 -16.84 -5.41
N PHE A 84 3.62 -15.78 -4.66
CA PHE A 84 4.50 -15.84 -3.50
C PHE A 84 3.78 -15.32 -2.26
N THR A 85 3.06 -16.22 -1.61
CA THR A 85 2.32 -15.93 -0.37
C THR A 85 3.05 -16.47 0.85
N ILE A 86 2.59 -16.09 2.05
CA ILE A 86 3.06 -16.70 3.29
C ILE A 86 2.69 -18.21 3.32
N PRO A 87 3.56 -19.07 3.88
CA PRO A 87 3.20 -20.46 4.14
C PRO A 87 2.36 -20.55 5.42
N LEU A 88 1.31 -21.39 5.40
CA LEU A 88 0.52 -21.69 6.60
C LEU A 88 0.75 -23.14 7.08
N PRO A 89 0.47 -23.44 8.36
CA PRO A 89 0.44 -24.81 8.87
C PRO A 89 -0.52 -25.72 8.08
N ASP A 90 -0.30 -27.03 8.20
CA ASP A 90 -1.10 -28.07 7.53
C ASP A 90 -1.07 -27.98 5.99
N ASN A 91 -0.03 -27.34 5.44
CA ASN A 91 0.13 -27.08 4.01
C ASN A 91 -1.05 -26.30 3.40
N ARG A 92 -1.74 -25.50 4.23
CA ARG A 92 -2.77 -24.56 3.79
C ARG A 92 -2.15 -23.43 2.98
N SER A 93 -2.90 -22.94 2.00
CA SER A 93 -2.63 -21.68 1.33
C SER A 93 -3.04 -20.50 2.22
N VAL A 94 -2.47 -19.31 1.97
CA VAL A 94 -2.84 -18.07 2.68
C VAL A 94 -4.35 -17.77 2.64
N TRP A 95 -5.05 -18.29 1.65
CA TRP A 95 -6.49 -18.10 1.45
C TRP A 95 -7.34 -18.98 2.38
N GLU A 96 -6.77 -20.04 2.95
CA GLU A 96 -7.48 -21.00 3.80
C GLU A 96 -7.40 -20.58 5.27
N GLN A 97 -8.06 -19.48 5.63
CA GLN A 97 -8.08 -18.94 6.99
C GLN A 97 -9.04 -19.71 7.90
N THR A 98 -8.72 -19.89 9.19
CA THR A 98 -9.65 -20.57 10.14
C THR A 98 -10.40 -19.58 11.03
N ASN A 99 -11.68 -19.85 11.30
CA ASN A 99 -12.44 -19.13 12.32
C ASN A 99 -12.44 -19.85 13.69
N GLY A 100 -11.65 -20.92 13.81
CA GLY A 100 -11.60 -21.79 14.99
C GLY A 100 -12.54 -23.00 14.93
N THR A 101 -13.48 -23.04 13.99
CA THR A 101 -14.40 -24.19 13.78
C THR A 101 -14.31 -24.79 12.38
N ARG A 102 -14.01 -23.96 11.36
CA ARG A 102 -13.80 -24.38 9.97
C ARG A 102 -12.84 -23.43 9.25
N VAL A 103 -12.35 -23.89 8.10
CA VAL A 103 -11.72 -23.03 7.10
C VAL A 103 -12.77 -22.17 6.41
N VAL A 104 -12.41 -20.90 6.22
CA VAL A 104 -13.14 -19.86 5.50
C VAL A 104 -12.20 -19.28 4.44
N MET A 105 -12.56 -19.45 3.17
CA MET A 105 -11.85 -18.85 2.03
C MET A 105 -12.43 -17.48 1.67
N PRO A 106 -11.69 -16.63 0.93
CA PRO A 106 -12.26 -15.45 0.32
C PRO A 106 -13.50 -15.79 -0.52
N TYR A 107 -14.58 -15.04 -0.35
CA TYR A 107 -15.82 -15.27 -1.10
C TYR A 107 -16.33 -13.98 -1.75
N HIS A 108 -16.89 -14.12 -2.95
CA HIS A 108 -17.39 -12.98 -3.71
C HIS A 108 -18.67 -12.46 -3.05
N LEU A 109 -18.67 -11.17 -2.75
CA LEU A 109 -19.85 -10.39 -2.38
C LEU A 109 -20.70 -10.15 -3.64
N ASP A 110 -21.31 -11.23 -4.13
CA ASP A 110 -22.08 -11.24 -5.37
C ASP A 110 -23.41 -10.50 -5.17
N SER A 111 -23.53 -9.33 -5.80
CA SER A 111 -24.74 -8.52 -5.79
C SER A 111 -25.98 -9.26 -6.30
N THR A 112 -25.85 -10.31 -7.10
CA THR A 112 -27.00 -11.10 -7.56
C THR A 112 -27.53 -12.07 -6.51
N GLN A 113 -26.74 -12.37 -5.47
CA GLN A 113 -27.07 -13.36 -4.44
C GLN A 113 -27.44 -12.73 -3.09
N GLY A 114 -27.24 -11.42 -2.93
CA GLY A 114 -27.56 -10.69 -1.71
C GLY A 114 -26.95 -9.30 -1.70
N ASN A 115 -27.14 -8.59 -0.59
CA ASN A 115 -26.62 -7.24 -0.42
C ASN A 115 -25.09 -7.24 -0.31
N ALA A 116 -24.44 -6.85 -1.41
CA ALA A 116 -23.00 -6.68 -1.47
C ALA A 116 -22.55 -5.32 -0.92
N GLN A 117 -23.39 -4.27 -0.94
CA GLN A 117 -22.96 -2.89 -0.68
C GLN A 117 -23.03 -2.46 0.78
N ARG A 118 -23.76 -3.21 1.63
CA ARG A 118 -23.87 -2.97 3.08
C ARG A 118 -23.48 -4.21 3.87
N VAL A 119 -22.28 -4.70 3.62
CA VAL A 119 -21.66 -5.71 4.49
C VAL A 119 -21.51 -5.13 5.89
N ALA A 120 -21.75 -5.94 6.92
CA ALA A 120 -21.59 -5.50 8.29
C ALA A 120 -20.12 -5.20 8.60
N GLY A 121 -19.87 -4.20 9.44
CA GLY A 121 -18.52 -3.90 9.94
C GLY A 121 -17.91 -5.10 10.65
N THR A 122 -16.58 -5.14 10.76
CA THR A 122 -15.88 -6.19 11.49
C THR A 122 -15.08 -5.63 12.67
N PRO A 123 -14.62 -6.45 13.63
CA PRO A 123 -13.72 -5.98 14.67
C PRO A 123 -12.44 -5.37 14.06
N HIS A 124 -12.11 -4.13 14.42
CA HIS A 124 -10.93 -3.43 13.89
C HIS A 124 -10.21 -2.58 14.95
N ASP A 125 -10.34 -2.94 16.23
CA ASP A 125 -9.54 -2.32 17.29
C ASP A 125 -8.13 -2.94 17.35
N TYR A 126 -7.23 -2.27 18.07
CA TYR A 126 -5.83 -2.69 18.22
C TYR A 126 -5.68 -4.17 18.61
N VAL A 127 -6.41 -4.63 19.63
CA VAL A 127 -6.22 -5.98 20.17
C VAL A 127 -6.63 -7.06 19.16
N ASP A 128 -7.79 -6.93 18.52
CA ASP A 128 -8.24 -7.90 17.52
C ASP A 128 -7.43 -7.81 16.22
N ALA A 129 -6.95 -6.62 15.83
CA ALA A 129 -6.02 -6.46 14.72
C ALA A 129 -4.68 -7.15 14.96
N GLN A 130 -4.11 -6.99 16.17
CA GLN A 130 -2.88 -7.66 16.58
C GLN A 130 -3.05 -9.18 16.65
N MET A 131 -4.20 -9.67 17.12
CA MET A 131 -4.49 -11.11 17.15
C MET A 131 -4.69 -11.69 15.75
N ALA A 132 -5.35 -10.97 14.83
CA ALA A 132 -5.51 -11.42 13.45
C ALA A 132 -4.19 -11.45 12.69
N TRP A 133 -3.32 -10.46 12.94
CA TRP A 133 -1.98 -10.41 12.35
C TRP A 133 -1.04 -11.48 12.91
N ASP A 134 -1.12 -11.74 14.22
CA ASP A 134 -0.31 -12.71 14.97
C ASP A 134 1.19 -12.62 14.63
N GLY A 135 1.73 -11.40 14.66
CA GLY A 135 3.14 -11.13 14.36
C GLY A 135 3.58 -11.50 12.94
N GLY A 136 2.63 -11.72 12.02
CA GLY A 136 2.85 -12.06 10.62
C GLY A 136 2.56 -13.51 10.25
N ARG A 137 2.01 -14.33 11.16
CA ARG A 137 1.59 -15.73 10.84
C ARG A 137 0.26 -15.78 10.08
N MET A 138 -0.68 -14.90 10.43
CA MET A 138 -1.92 -14.64 9.69
C MET A 138 -2.67 -15.90 9.20
N ASP A 139 -2.98 -16.84 10.10
CA ASP A 139 -3.64 -18.12 9.74
C ASP A 139 -5.07 -18.29 10.29
N GLN A 140 -5.53 -17.34 11.14
CA GLN A 140 -6.84 -17.36 11.82
C GLN A 140 -7.62 -16.05 11.69
N TRP A 141 -7.49 -15.34 10.56
CA TRP A 141 -8.08 -14.01 10.39
C TRP A 141 -9.56 -13.88 10.81
N PRO A 142 -10.51 -14.71 10.30
CA PRO A 142 -11.93 -14.58 10.64
C PRO A 142 -12.26 -15.03 12.07
N ARG A 143 -11.33 -15.63 12.81
CA ARG A 143 -11.51 -15.89 14.25
C ARG A 143 -11.60 -14.58 15.03
N TYR A 144 -10.80 -13.60 14.64
CA TYR A 144 -10.69 -12.30 15.32
C TYR A 144 -11.46 -11.21 14.58
N LYS A 145 -11.69 -11.40 13.27
CA LYS A 145 -12.32 -10.43 12.37
C LYS A 145 -13.70 -10.86 11.85
N GLN A 146 -14.24 -11.98 12.35
CA GLN A 146 -15.50 -12.58 11.90
C GLN A 146 -15.46 -13.06 10.42
N ASN A 147 -16.41 -13.91 10.02
CA ASN A 147 -16.37 -14.57 8.71
C ASN A 147 -16.47 -13.58 7.54
N GLN A 148 -17.22 -12.49 7.68
CA GLN A 148 -17.43 -11.52 6.61
C GLN A 148 -16.15 -10.76 6.23
N SER A 149 -15.13 -10.76 7.09
CA SER A 149 -13.80 -10.23 6.75
C SER A 149 -13.17 -10.89 5.51
N MET A 150 -13.64 -12.08 5.13
CA MET A 150 -13.18 -12.79 3.93
C MET A 150 -13.98 -12.41 2.66
N GLY A 151 -14.91 -11.45 2.73
CA GLY A 151 -15.66 -10.97 1.56
C GLY A 151 -14.80 -10.12 0.62
N TYR A 152 -14.97 -10.29 -0.70
CA TYR A 152 -14.32 -9.45 -1.72
C TYR A 152 -15.29 -9.04 -2.84
N TYR A 153 -14.99 -7.93 -3.51
CA TYR A 153 -15.73 -7.43 -4.67
C TYR A 153 -15.09 -7.81 -6.00
N ARG A 154 -15.92 -7.82 -7.04
CA ARG A 154 -15.47 -7.77 -8.43
C ARG A 154 -15.81 -6.41 -9.02
N GLN A 155 -15.28 -6.13 -10.21
CA GLN A 155 -15.54 -4.88 -10.93
C GLN A 155 -17.02 -4.51 -10.96
N LYS A 156 -17.93 -5.48 -11.12
CA LYS A 156 -19.37 -5.21 -11.15
C LYS A 156 -19.85 -4.42 -9.93
N GLU A 157 -19.35 -4.71 -8.74
CA GLU A 157 -19.78 -4.06 -7.49
C GLU A 157 -19.04 -2.74 -7.19
N VAL A 158 -17.88 -2.51 -7.82
CA VAL A 158 -16.99 -1.36 -7.54
C VAL A 158 -16.42 -0.76 -8.85
N ASP A 159 -17.26 -0.62 -9.88
CA ASP A 159 -16.82 -0.29 -11.24
C ASP A 159 -16.07 1.05 -11.29
N PHE A 160 -16.58 2.09 -10.61
CA PHE A 160 -15.93 3.40 -10.60
C PHE A 160 -14.50 3.34 -10.04
N GLN A 161 -14.29 2.58 -8.97
CA GLN A 161 -12.98 2.34 -8.37
C GLN A 161 -12.04 1.60 -9.34
N PHE A 162 -12.53 0.58 -10.05
CA PHE A 162 -11.77 -0.12 -11.10
C PHE A 162 -11.44 0.82 -12.25
N LYS A 163 -12.38 1.67 -12.68
CA LYS A 163 -12.16 2.67 -13.72
C LYS A 163 -11.15 3.75 -13.30
N LEU A 164 -11.06 4.09 -12.02
CA LEU A 164 -9.99 4.96 -11.51
C LEU A 164 -8.63 4.27 -11.60
N ALA A 165 -8.54 3.01 -11.18
CA ALA A 165 -7.31 2.21 -11.28
C ALA A 165 -6.91 1.93 -12.74
N ASP A 166 -7.87 1.87 -13.66
CA ASP A 166 -7.61 1.79 -15.09
C ASP A 166 -7.11 3.11 -15.69
N ALA A 167 -7.55 4.24 -15.14
CA ALA A 167 -7.21 5.56 -15.65
C ALA A 167 -5.88 6.07 -15.10
N PHE A 168 -5.57 5.78 -13.84
CA PHE A 168 -4.48 6.39 -13.09
C PHE A 168 -3.62 5.35 -12.36
N THR A 169 -2.55 5.79 -11.69
CA THR A 169 -1.71 4.89 -10.90
C THR A 169 -2.47 4.36 -9.67
N LEU A 170 -2.50 3.03 -9.52
CA LEU A 170 -2.92 2.30 -8.32
C LEU A 170 -1.67 1.79 -7.58
N CYS A 171 -1.55 2.10 -6.29
CA CYS A 171 -0.47 1.58 -5.45
C CYS A 171 -0.92 0.27 -4.78
N ASP A 172 -0.32 -0.86 -5.17
CA ASP A 172 -0.69 -2.19 -4.65
C ASP A 172 0.17 -2.68 -3.47
N ALA A 173 1.01 -1.79 -2.93
CA ALA A 173 1.79 -1.97 -1.71
C ALA A 173 1.64 -0.77 -0.76
N TYR A 174 0.44 -0.17 -0.71
CA TYR A 174 0.07 0.88 0.24
C TYR A 174 -0.62 0.25 1.47
N HIS A 175 -0.08 0.51 2.65
CA HIS A 175 -0.51 -0.09 3.92
C HIS A 175 -1.17 0.94 4.83
N CYS A 176 -2.13 0.53 5.66
CA CYS A 176 -2.48 1.36 6.80
C CYS A 176 -1.28 1.47 7.75
N SER A 177 -1.14 2.60 8.46
CA SER A 177 0.08 2.84 9.26
C SER A 177 0.17 1.94 10.49
N THR A 178 -0.94 1.41 11.00
CA THR A 178 -0.98 0.54 12.20
C THR A 178 -2.01 -0.58 12.08
N HIS A 179 -1.76 -1.68 12.78
CA HIS A 179 -2.75 -2.67 13.16
C HIS A 179 -3.68 -2.08 14.24
N GLY A 180 -4.69 -1.33 13.83
CA GLY A 180 -5.66 -0.69 14.71
C GLY A 180 -6.70 0.11 13.94
N GLY A 181 -7.54 0.84 14.67
CA GLY A 181 -8.70 1.52 14.10
C GLY A 181 -8.41 2.86 13.41
N THR A 182 -9.49 3.51 12.98
CA THR A 182 -9.57 4.76 12.24
C THR A 182 -8.64 5.87 12.74
N ASN A 183 -8.84 6.34 13.96
CA ASN A 183 -8.22 7.58 14.42
C ASN A 183 -6.70 7.43 14.56
N THR A 184 -6.22 6.28 15.04
CA THR A 184 -4.78 6.00 15.13
C THR A 184 -4.12 6.06 13.76
N ASN A 185 -4.72 5.44 12.73
CA ASN A 185 -4.20 5.49 11.37
C ASN A 185 -4.23 6.92 10.79
N ARG A 186 -5.31 7.66 11.04
CA ARG A 186 -5.42 9.07 10.65
C ARG A 186 -4.36 9.94 11.34
N LEU A 187 -4.00 9.71 12.60
CA LEU A 187 -2.91 10.45 13.26
C LEU A 187 -1.56 10.33 12.52
N PHE A 188 -1.28 9.20 11.84
CA PHE A 188 -0.11 9.11 10.97
C PHE A 188 -0.25 9.98 9.71
N LEU A 189 -1.45 10.07 9.11
CA LEU A 189 -1.70 10.98 7.98
C LEU A 189 -1.55 12.46 8.36
N TRP A 190 -2.00 12.84 9.56
CA TRP A 190 -2.04 14.24 9.98
C TRP A 190 -0.77 14.71 10.71
N THR A 191 -0.03 13.77 11.32
CA THR A 191 1.08 14.12 12.22
C THR A 191 2.29 13.20 12.13
N GLY A 192 2.24 12.13 11.33
CA GLY A 192 3.38 11.22 11.10
C GLY A 192 3.66 10.22 12.24
N THR A 193 2.85 10.19 13.30
CA THR A 193 3.09 9.36 14.49
C THR A 193 1.80 9.11 15.28
N ASN A 194 1.84 8.16 16.20
CA ASN A 194 0.86 7.97 17.27
C ASN A 194 1.40 8.33 18.67
N ASP A 195 2.55 9.01 18.75
CA ASP A 195 3.26 9.36 20.00
C ASP A 195 3.72 8.13 20.81
N PRO A 196 4.59 7.27 20.25
CA PRO A 196 5.03 6.02 20.86
C PRO A 196 5.80 6.19 22.18
N LEU A 197 6.30 7.41 22.47
CA LEU A 197 7.03 7.75 23.69
C LEU A 197 6.14 8.32 24.80
N ALA A 198 4.82 8.42 24.57
CA ALA A 198 3.85 8.96 25.52
C ALA A 198 4.17 10.38 26.02
N GLN A 199 4.75 11.23 25.16
CA GLN A 199 5.17 12.58 25.55
C GLN A 199 4.07 13.62 25.37
N GLY A 200 3.12 13.36 24.48
CA GLY A 200 2.02 14.25 24.15
C GLY A 200 0.65 13.66 24.40
N ASN A 201 0.54 12.86 25.48
CA ASN A 201 -0.62 12.11 25.95
C ASN A 201 -0.97 10.84 25.17
N GLY A 202 -0.13 10.40 24.22
CA GLY A 202 -0.21 9.08 23.60
C GLY A 202 0.42 7.96 24.43
N PRO A 203 0.73 6.80 23.83
CA PRO A 203 0.44 6.46 22.45
C PRO A 203 -1.06 6.32 22.17
N SER A 204 -1.49 6.67 20.97
CA SER A 204 -2.83 6.32 20.50
C SER A 204 -2.82 4.87 19.96
N THR A 205 -3.73 4.05 20.47
CA THR A 205 -3.96 2.66 19.99
C THR A 205 -5.39 2.45 19.50
N ARG A 206 -6.34 3.30 19.92
CA ARG A 206 -7.77 3.20 19.58
C ARG A 206 -8.36 4.57 19.23
N ASN A 207 -9.62 4.56 18.81
CA ASN A 207 -10.41 5.77 18.63
C ASN A 207 -10.55 6.51 19.97
N GLN A 208 -9.85 7.64 20.08
CA GLN A 208 -9.81 8.52 21.25
C GLN A 208 -9.54 9.94 20.80
N TRP A 209 -10.25 10.91 21.39
CA TRP A 209 -10.11 12.33 21.03
C TRP A 209 -10.26 12.55 19.52
N ASP A 210 -11.21 11.85 18.92
CA ASP A 210 -11.65 11.98 17.52
C ASP A 210 -12.71 13.09 17.33
N SER A 211 -13.08 13.78 18.42
CA SER A 211 -14.04 14.89 18.43
C SER A 211 -13.49 16.12 19.18
N LEU A 212 -14.11 17.29 18.94
CA LEU A 212 -13.82 18.50 19.70
C LEU A 212 -14.19 18.33 21.18
N GLY A 213 -13.38 18.94 22.04
CA GLY A 213 -13.57 18.96 23.48
C GLY A 213 -12.85 20.15 24.09
N ALA A 214 -12.81 20.21 25.43
CA ALA A 214 -12.14 21.30 26.13
C ALA A 214 -10.63 21.32 25.82
N SER A 215 -10.05 22.50 25.62
CA SER A 215 -8.63 22.66 25.27
C SER A 215 -7.66 22.23 26.38
N SER A 216 -8.15 21.94 27.59
CA SER A 216 -7.38 21.38 28.70
C SER A 216 -7.09 19.88 28.58
N THR A 217 -7.63 19.22 27.55
CA THR A 217 -7.46 17.80 27.28
C THR A 217 -7.21 17.58 25.79
N GLY A 218 -6.55 16.49 25.43
CA GLY A 218 -6.24 16.16 24.04
C GLY A 218 -4.76 15.92 23.80
N TRP A 219 -4.42 15.60 22.55
CA TRP A 219 -3.04 15.46 22.09
C TRP A 219 -2.31 16.79 22.13
N THR A 220 -0.99 16.77 22.39
CA THR A 220 -0.19 18.02 22.54
C THR A 220 1.01 18.11 21.61
N TRP A 221 1.34 17.06 20.85
CA TRP A 221 2.43 17.16 19.88
C TRP A 221 2.04 18.00 18.67
N LYS A 222 3.05 18.43 17.92
CA LYS A 222 2.88 19.29 16.76
C LYS A 222 2.37 18.51 15.56
N THR A 223 1.35 19.05 14.90
CA THR A 223 0.73 18.46 13.70
C THR A 223 1.38 18.97 12.41
N TYR A 224 1.20 18.25 11.30
CA TYR A 224 1.75 18.69 10.01
C TYR A 224 1.14 20.00 9.49
N PRO A 225 -0.19 20.26 9.61
CA PRO A 225 -0.76 21.55 9.21
C PRO A 225 -0.16 22.75 9.97
N GLU A 226 0.22 22.60 11.24
CA GLU A 226 0.98 23.65 11.96
C GLU A 226 2.34 23.92 11.32
N ARG A 227 3.06 22.86 10.92
CA ARG A 227 4.34 23.00 10.21
C ARG A 227 4.18 23.70 8.87
N LEU A 228 3.12 23.36 8.12
CA LEU A 228 2.79 24.05 6.87
C LEU A 228 2.48 25.53 7.13
N GLN A 229 1.66 25.83 8.14
CA GLN A 229 1.27 27.18 8.52
C GLN A 229 2.49 28.06 8.84
N GLU A 230 3.46 27.53 9.59
CA GLU A 230 4.67 28.25 9.98
C GLU A 230 5.63 28.49 8.81
N ASN A 231 5.61 27.62 7.80
CA ASN A 231 6.45 27.74 6.60
C ASN A 231 5.76 28.45 5.44
N GLY A 232 4.58 29.05 5.69
CA GLY A 232 3.85 29.83 4.68
C GLY A 232 3.26 28.99 3.55
N VAL A 233 3.13 27.66 3.73
CA VAL A 233 2.42 26.79 2.78
C VAL A 233 0.93 26.88 3.08
N THR A 234 0.13 27.29 2.10
CA THR A 234 -1.31 27.47 2.30
C THR A 234 -2.01 26.12 2.44
N TRP A 235 -2.89 26.01 3.43
CA TRP A 235 -3.61 24.77 3.70
C TRP A 235 -5.04 25.01 4.16
N LYS A 236 -5.91 24.00 4.00
CA LYS A 236 -7.30 24.02 4.51
C LYS A 236 -7.81 22.59 4.72
N VAL A 237 -8.65 22.40 5.74
CA VAL A 237 -9.48 21.21 5.89
C VAL A 237 -10.87 21.54 5.37
N TYR A 238 -11.34 20.81 4.36
CA TYR A 238 -12.70 20.85 3.84
C TYR A 238 -13.53 19.83 4.61
N GLN A 239 -14.46 20.30 5.45
CA GLN A 239 -15.32 19.46 6.27
C GLN A 239 -16.64 20.17 6.63
N ASN A 240 -17.68 19.39 6.85
CA ASN A 240 -18.85 19.84 7.59
C ASN A 240 -18.66 19.46 9.06
N LEU A 241 -18.16 20.39 9.87
CA LEU A 241 -17.76 20.09 11.26
C LEU A 241 -18.87 19.45 12.12
N PRO A 242 -20.14 19.87 12.05
CA PRO A 242 -21.23 19.19 12.76
C PRO A 242 -21.40 17.70 12.42
N GLU A 243 -20.95 17.26 11.24
CA GLU A 243 -21.11 15.90 10.75
C GLU A 243 -19.89 15.48 9.92
N ASN A 244 -18.74 15.42 10.60
CA ASN A 244 -17.47 14.94 10.04
C ASN A 244 -17.11 13.53 10.51
N PHE A 245 -18.06 12.83 11.16
CA PHE A 245 -17.96 11.43 11.61
C PHE A 245 -16.78 11.09 12.55
N GLY A 246 -16.11 12.09 13.15
CA GLY A 246 -14.89 11.86 13.94
C GLY A 246 -13.64 11.62 13.10
N ASP A 247 -13.74 11.79 11.78
CA ASP A 247 -12.67 11.50 10.81
C ASP A 247 -11.59 12.59 10.72
N ASN A 248 -11.75 13.67 11.49
CA ASN A 248 -10.79 14.76 11.60
C ASN A 248 -10.01 14.66 12.92
N SER A 249 -8.87 13.97 12.91
CA SER A 249 -8.03 13.82 14.10
C SER A 249 -7.52 15.14 14.69
N LEU A 250 -7.49 16.25 13.92
CA LEU A 250 -7.11 17.56 14.44
C LEU A 250 -8.05 18.04 15.56
N ALA A 251 -9.31 17.59 15.55
CA ALA A 251 -10.28 17.89 16.61
C ALA A 251 -9.83 17.41 18.00
N GLY A 252 -8.93 16.42 18.05
CA GLY A 252 -8.34 15.87 19.26
C GLY A 252 -7.21 16.68 19.89
N PHE A 253 -6.64 17.63 19.16
CA PHE A 253 -5.44 18.34 19.57
C PHE A 253 -5.77 19.61 20.35
N GLN A 254 -5.05 19.83 21.46
CA GLN A 254 -5.31 20.95 22.37
C GLN A 254 -5.23 22.31 21.67
N GLN A 255 -4.29 22.49 20.75
CA GLN A 255 -4.10 23.71 19.99
C GLN A 255 -5.29 24.04 19.06
N TYR A 256 -5.95 23.05 18.47
CA TYR A 256 -7.13 23.27 17.62
C TYR A 256 -8.39 23.46 18.46
N ARG A 257 -8.53 22.72 19.58
CA ARG A 257 -9.59 22.97 20.57
C ARG A 257 -9.49 24.38 21.13
N ARG A 258 -8.27 24.84 21.42
CA ARG A 258 -8.00 26.22 21.85
C ARG A 258 -8.34 27.22 20.75
N ALA A 259 -7.99 26.94 19.50
CA ALA A 259 -8.37 27.79 18.36
C ALA A 259 -9.90 27.88 18.24
N ASN A 260 -10.63 26.77 18.39
CA ASN A 260 -12.09 26.76 18.41
C ASN A 260 -12.67 27.63 19.55
N GLU A 261 -12.17 27.51 20.78
CA GLU A 261 -12.62 28.34 21.90
C GLU A 261 -12.32 29.84 21.69
N LEU A 262 -11.15 30.17 21.14
CA LEU A 262 -10.77 31.56 20.81
C LEU A 262 -11.63 32.17 19.70
N ALA A 263 -12.24 31.34 18.84
CA ALA A 263 -13.24 31.78 17.88
C ALA A 263 -14.60 32.13 18.53
N GLY A 264 -14.74 31.95 19.85
CA GLY A 264 -15.96 32.22 20.61
C GLY A 264 -16.95 31.06 20.65
N ASN A 265 -16.55 29.88 20.20
CA ASN A 265 -17.39 28.68 20.22
C ASN A 265 -17.30 27.96 21.58
N ALA A 266 -18.31 27.14 21.88
CA ALA A 266 -18.25 26.18 22.97
C ALA A 266 -17.19 25.10 22.69
N SER A 267 -16.77 24.37 23.73
CA SER A 267 -15.74 23.32 23.62
C SER A 267 -16.11 22.16 22.68
N ASN A 268 -17.40 21.91 22.47
CA ASN A 268 -17.90 20.95 21.48
C ASN A 268 -17.97 21.51 20.05
N GLY A 269 -17.61 22.78 19.84
CA GLY A 269 -17.64 23.47 18.55
C GLY A 269 -18.91 24.27 18.24
N SER A 270 -19.99 24.11 19.03
CA SER A 270 -21.24 24.86 18.82
C SER A 270 -21.01 26.39 18.94
N PRO A 271 -21.59 27.23 18.06
CA PRO A 271 -22.68 26.94 17.10
C PRO A 271 -22.21 26.53 15.69
N TYR A 272 -20.96 26.13 15.49
CA TYR A 272 -20.40 25.71 14.20
C TYR A 272 -20.58 26.73 13.05
N PRO A 273 -20.21 28.01 13.26
CA PRO A 273 -20.40 29.03 12.25
C PRO A 273 -19.65 28.68 10.97
N ALA A 274 -20.23 29.02 9.82
CA ALA A 274 -19.57 28.89 8.53
C ALA A 274 -18.23 29.65 8.56
N TRP A 275 -17.16 28.97 8.15
CA TRP A 275 -15.83 29.57 8.10
C TRP A 275 -15.78 30.74 7.10
N THR A 276 -15.03 31.78 7.43
CA THR A 276 -14.75 32.91 6.53
C THR A 276 -13.26 33.26 6.54
N PRO A 277 -12.71 33.88 5.46
CA PRO A 277 -11.32 34.30 5.43
C PRO A 277 -10.91 35.24 6.58
N SER A 278 -11.83 36.07 7.09
CA SER A 278 -11.55 36.94 8.25
C SER A 278 -11.36 36.17 9.56
N MET A 279 -12.01 35.02 9.72
CA MET A 279 -11.77 34.14 10.88
C MET A 279 -10.35 33.56 10.84
N ASP A 280 -9.88 33.18 9.65
CA ASP A 280 -8.52 32.65 9.45
C ASP A 280 -7.45 33.71 9.73
N ALA A 281 -7.66 34.96 9.31
CA ALA A 281 -6.72 36.05 9.56
C ALA A 281 -6.52 36.34 11.07
N ALA A 282 -7.55 36.14 11.89
CA ALA A 282 -7.47 36.32 13.34
C ALA A 282 -6.96 35.08 14.09
N ASN A 283 -7.22 33.88 13.54
CA ASN A 283 -6.94 32.61 14.19
C ASN A 283 -6.64 31.50 13.15
N PRO A 284 -5.41 31.47 12.59
CA PRO A 284 -5.10 30.67 11.41
C PRO A 284 -5.22 29.15 11.57
N LEU A 285 -5.15 28.63 12.80
CA LEU A 285 -5.32 27.19 13.06
C LEU A 285 -6.78 26.77 13.08
N TYR A 286 -7.72 27.70 13.28
CA TYR A 286 -9.14 27.38 13.41
C TYR A 286 -9.70 26.68 12.17
N LYS A 287 -9.19 26.97 10.96
CA LYS A 287 -9.60 26.28 9.71
C LYS A 287 -9.35 24.76 9.71
N GLY A 288 -8.52 24.25 10.63
CA GLY A 288 -8.34 22.80 10.84
C GLY A 288 -9.55 22.14 11.48
N THR A 289 -10.36 22.89 12.23
CA THR A 289 -11.55 22.42 12.95
C THR A 289 -12.70 23.43 12.85
N ALA A 290 -12.85 24.08 11.70
CA ALA A 290 -13.96 24.99 11.41
C ALA A 290 -14.95 24.33 10.46
N ASN A 291 -16.19 24.84 10.43
CA ASN A 291 -17.19 24.40 9.46
C ASN A 291 -16.92 25.04 8.09
N THR A 292 -15.99 24.46 7.32
CA THR A 292 -15.55 24.98 6.02
C THR A 292 -16.42 24.53 4.85
N MET A 293 -17.30 23.56 5.06
CA MET A 293 -18.33 23.09 4.13
C MET A 293 -19.72 23.15 4.79
N PRO A 294 -20.27 24.35 5.02
CA PRO A 294 -21.57 24.53 5.67
C PRO A 294 -22.76 24.10 4.79
N ASP A 295 -22.50 23.70 3.54
CA ASP A 295 -23.48 23.09 2.63
C ASP A 295 -23.91 21.69 3.08
N GLY A 296 -23.33 21.14 4.15
CA GLY A 296 -23.54 19.77 4.62
C GLY A 296 -22.40 18.83 4.24
N GLY A 297 -21.30 19.37 3.70
CA GLY A 297 -20.14 18.59 3.30
C GLY A 297 -20.19 18.19 1.82
N PHE A 298 -20.95 18.92 0.99
CA PHE A 298 -21.18 18.60 -0.42
C PHE A 298 -20.19 19.33 -1.36
N LEU A 299 -18.99 19.63 -0.86
CA LEU A 299 -17.83 20.08 -1.64
C LEU A 299 -18.01 21.44 -2.34
N GLN A 300 -19.06 22.22 -2.03
CA GLN A 300 -19.27 23.52 -2.70
C GLN A 300 -18.08 24.46 -2.47
N ALA A 301 -17.56 24.53 -1.24
CA ALA A 301 -16.40 25.37 -0.92
C ALA A 301 -15.13 24.94 -1.68
N LEU A 302 -14.93 23.63 -1.89
CA LEU A 302 -13.81 23.12 -2.70
C LEU A 302 -13.95 23.54 -4.15
N ARG A 303 -15.16 23.42 -4.70
CA ARG A 303 -15.48 23.83 -6.07
C ARG A 303 -15.29 25.33 -6.27
N ASP A 304 -15.71 26.15 -5.32
CA ASP A 304 -15.54 27.59 -5.36
C ASP A 304 -14.06 27.97 -5.34
N ASP A 305 -13.26 27.36 -4.47
CA ASP A 305 -11.82 27.60 -4.39
C ASP A 305 -11.09 27.18 -5.69
N ALA A 306 -11.50 26.06 -6.31
CA ALA A 306 -10.96 25.63 -7.61
C ALA A 306 -11.36 26.58 -8.76
N LEU A 307 -12.63 26.99 -8.83
CA LEU A 307 -13.12 27.90 -9.88
C LEU A 307 -12.47 29.28 -9.79
N ASN A 308 -12.25 29.77 -8.57
CA ASN A 308 -11.65 31.09 -8.33
C ASN A 308 -10.11 31.09 -8.38
N GLY A 309 -9.47 29.93 -8.57
CA GLY A 309 -8.01 29.82 -8.56
C GLY A 309 -7.39 30.08 -7.19
N THR A 310 -8.15 29.87 -6.12
CA THR A 310 -7.75 30.08 -4.72
C THR A 310 -7.60 28.79 -3.94
N LEU A 311 -7.57 27.63 -4.63
CA LEU A 311 -7.32 26.33 -4.01
C LEU A 311 -6.00 26.37 -3.19
N PRO A 312 -6.00 25.92 -1.93
CA PRO A 312 -4.78 25.88 -1.12
C PRO A 312 -3.72 24.95 -1.72
N GLN A 313 -2.46 25.14 -1.33
CA GLN A 313 -1.39 24.23 -1.72
C GLN A 313 -1.60 22.83 -1.15
N VAL A 314 -2.15 22.72 0.06
CA VAL A 314 -2.51 21.44 0.70
C VAL A 314 -3.95 21.45 1.18
N SER A 315 -4.75 20.51 0.71
CA SER A 315 -6.17 20.41 1.04
C SER A 315 -6.48 19.02 1.57
N TRP A 316 -7.06 18.93 2.77
CA TRP A 316 -7.62 17.67 3.26
C TRP A 316 -9.14 17.72 3.17
N ILE A 317 -9.76 16.63 2.74
CA ILE A 317 -11.21 16.48 2.68
C ILE A 317 -11.62 15.44 3.71
N VAL A 318 -12.55 15.82 4.57
CA VAL A 318 -13.22 14.92 5.52
C VAL A 318 -14.67 14.75 5.05
N ALA A 319 -15.00 13.54 4.63
CA ALA A 319 -16.33 13.22 4.12
C ALA A 319 -17.35 13.13 5.27
N PRO A 320 -18.63 13.48 5.05
CA PRO A 320 -19.70 13.12 5.98
C PRO A 320 -19.85 11.60 6.08
N ALA A 321 -20.41 11.10 7.20
CA ALA A 321 -20.58 9.67 7.46
C ALA A 321 -21.27 8.89 6.33
N THR A 322 -22.21 9.53 5.62
CA THR A 322 -22.94 8.93 4.50
C THR A 322 -22.07 8.64 3.27
N TYR A 323 -20.88 9.26 3.20
CA TYR A 323 -19.97 9.22 2.06
C TYR A 323 -18.53 8.86 2.45
N SER A 324 -18.30 8.39 3.69
CA SER A 324 -16.98 7.99 4.20
C SER A 324 -16.54 6.61 3.71
N GLU A 325 -17.48 5.82 3.19
CA GLU A 325 -17.35 4.37 2.89
C GLU A 325 -17.31 3.44 4.11
N HIS A 326 -17.33 3.96 5.33
CA HIS A 326 -17.46 3.12 6.53
C HIS A 326 -18.68 2.19 6.42
N PRO A 327 -18.52 0.87 6.67
CA PRO A 327 -19.62 -0.09 6.66
C PRO A 327 -20.72 0.29 7.66
N GLY A 328 -21.97 0.40 7.18
CA GLY A 328 -23.11 0.81 8.00
C GLY A 328 -23.68 2.18 7.59
N PRO A 329 -23.03 3.31 7.93
CA PRO A 329 -23.51 4.64 7.51
C PRO A 329 -23.29 4.92 6.02
N SER A 330 -22.30 4.28 5.39
CA SER A 330 -21.98 4.42 3.96
C SER A 330 -21.96 3.08 3.20
N SER A 331 -21.46 3.11 1.96
CA SER A 331 -21.24 1.98 1.05
C SER A 331 -20.21 2.35 -0.05
N PRO A 332 -19.59 1.36 -0.72
CA PRO A 332 -18.67 1.61 -1.84
C PRO A 332 -19.21 2.54 -2.93
N VAL A 333 -20.48 2.41 -3.30
CA VAL A 333 -21.10 3.27 -4.33
C VAL A 333 -21.27 4.73 -3.86
N GLN A 334 -21.49 4.97 -2.57
CA GLN A 334 -21.61 6.33 -2.01
C GLN A 334 -20.25 7.03 -1.96
N GLY A 335 -19.19 6.31 -1.58
CA GLY A 335 -17.82 6.83 -1.68
C GLY A 335 -17.39 7.10 -3.10
N ALA A 336 -17.69 6.18 -4.04
CA ALA A 336 -17.46 6.40 -5.47
C ALA A 336 -18.10 7.71 -5.97
N TRP A 337 -19.35 7.98 -5.57
CA TRP A 337 -20.01 9.24 -5.89
C TRP A 337 -19.28 10.44 -5.29
N TYR A 338 -18.85 10.37 -4.03
CA TYR A 338 -18.15 11.48 -3.38
C TYR A 338 -16.77 11.75 -4.00
N ILE A 339 -16.05 10.70 -4.38
CA ILE A 339 -14.81 10.81 -5.17
C ILE A 339 -15.10 11.44 -6.54
N GLN A 340 -16.18 11.03 -7.20
CA GLN A 340 -16.60 11.63 -8.47
C GLN A 340 -16.88 13.14 -8.32
N GLU A 341 -17.63 13.54 -7.31
CA GLU A 341 -17.92 14.97 -7.06
C GLU A 341 -16.65 15.75 -6.67
N THR A 342 -15.71 15.12 -5.95
CA THR A 342 -14.39 15.68 -5.68
C THR A 342 -13.63 15.96 -6.98
N LEU A 343 -13.59 14.98 -7.90
CA LEU A 343 -12.98 15.16 -9.22
C LEU A 343 -13.71 16.24 -10.04
N ASP A 344 -15.04 16.31 -9.96
CA ASP A 344 -15.83 17.31 -10.68
C ASP A 344 -15.59 18.72 -10.17
N ALA A 345 -15.41 18.90 -8.86
CA ALA A 345 -15.02 20.16 -8.25
C ALA A 345 -13.64 20.61 -8.74
N LEU A 346 -12.64 19.72 -8.70
CA LEU A 346 -11.27 20.05 -9.08
C LEU A 346 -11.10 20.27 -10.58
N THR A 347 -11.78 19.49 -11.41
CA THR A 347 -11.71 19.59 -12.89
C THR A 347 -12.57 20.70 -13.47
N ALA A 348 -13.39 21.38 -12.65
CA ALA A 348 -14.20 22.52 -13.07
C ALA A 348 -13.35 23.68 -13.61
N ASN A 349 -12.09 23.79 -13.16
CA ASN A 349 -11.10 24.71 -13.70
C ASN A 349 -9.89 23.93 -14.24
N PRO A 350 -9.74 23.81 -15.58
CA PRO A 350 -8.62 23.09 -16.19
C PRO A 350 -7.25 23.62 -15.81
N ASP A 351 -7.11 24.93 -15.59
CA ASP A 351 -5.83 25.54 -15.23
C ASP A 351 -5.39 25.10 -13.82
N VAL A 352 -6.34 25.00 -12.88
CA VAL A 352 -6.08 24.44 -11.54
C VAL A 352 -5.80 22.95 -11.62
N TRP A 353 -6.68 22.16 -12.26
CA TRP A 353 -6.50 20.71 -12.33
C TRP A 353 -5.19 20.29 -13.00
N SER A 354 -4.73 21.03 -14.02
CA SER A 354 -3.44 20.77 -14.67
C SER A 354 -2.25 20.79 -13.70
N LYS A 355 -2.44 21.36 -12.50
CA LYS A 355 -1.44 21.53 -11.45
C LYS A 355 -1.75 20.74 -10.17
N THR A 356 -2.79 19.91 -10.18
CA THR A 356 -3.33 19.25 -8.98
C THR A 356 -2.98 17.77 -8.92
N VAL A 357 -2.62 17.32 -7.73
CA VAL A 357 -2.57 15.90 -7.35
C VAL A 357 -3.74 15.63 -6.41
N LEU A 358 -4.61 14.67 -6.75
CA LEU A 358 -5.61 14.12 -5.84
C LEU A 358 -5.14 12.74 -5.35
N LEU A 359 -4.88 12.63 -4.06
CA LEU A 359 -4.53 11.39 -3.38
C LEU A 359 -5.79 10.86 -2.68
N ILE A 360 -6.19 9.64 -3.04
CA ILE A 360 -7.34 8.97 -2.44
C ILE A 360 -6.83 7.70 -1.76
N ASN A 361 -6.87 7.67 -0.44
CA ASN A 361 -6.49 6.50 0.36
C ASN A 361 -7.63 6.10 1.31
N PHE A 362 -7.42 5.01 2.02
CA PHE A 362 -8.29 4.56 3.10
C PHE A 362 -7.48 4.57 4.39
N ASP A 363 -8.12 4.76 5.53
CA ASP A 363 -7.47 4.79 6.83
C ASP A 363 -7.06 3.40 7.34
N GLU A 364 -7.95 2.42 7.29
CA GLU A 364 -7.75 1.04 7.69
C GLU A 364 -8.64 0.08 6.88
N ASN A 365 -8.66 -1.19 7.24
CA ASN A 365 -9.23 -2.25 6.42
C ASN A 365 -10.60 -2.77 6.89
N ASP A 366 -11.25 -2.15 7.88
CA ASP A 366 -12.44 -2.62 8.64
C ASP A 366 -12.21 -3.99 9.27
N GLY A 367 -10.98 -4.51 9.28
CA GLY A 367 -10.69 -5.92 9.53
C GLY A 367 -10.91 -6.87 8.34
N TYR A 368 -11.24 -6.41 7.13
CA TYR A 368 -11.24 -7.25 5.91
C TYR A 368 -9.84 -7.80 5.60
N PHE A 369 -9.79 -9.04 5.13
CA PHE A 369 -8.54 -9.75 4.90
C PHE A 369 -7.73 -9.13 3.76
N ASP A 370 -6.41 -9.13 3.93
CA ASP A 370 -5.42 -8.91 2.88
C ASP A 370 -4.29 -9.93 3.06
N HIS A 371 -3.85 -10.56 1.98
CA HIS A 371 -2.93 -11.68 2.05
C HIS A 371 -1.45 -11.28 2.17
N VAL A 372 -1.10 -10.03 1.85
CA VAL A 372 0.29 -9.61 1.81
C VAL A 372 0.76 -9.28 3.22
N PRO A 373 1.83 -9.94 3.73
CA PRO A 373 2.37 -9.60 5.03
C PRO A 373 2.89 -8.15 5.00
N PRO A 374 2.49 -7.28 5.95
CA PRO A 374 2.96 -5.91 5.99
C PRO A 374 4.48 -5.82 6.22
N PRO A 375 5.20 -4.86 5.61
CA PRO A 375 6.65 -4.72 5.74
C PRO A 375 7.02 -4.11 7.10
N ALA A 376 6.65 -4.73 8.21
CA ALA A 376 6.74 -4.20 9.57
C ALA A 376 8.10 -4.51 10.25
N ALA A 377 8.46 -3.72 11.27
CA ALA A 377 9.70 -3.92 12.05
C ALA A 377 9.79 -5.32 12.68
N PRO A 378 11.00 -5.82 13.04
CA PRO A 378 11.14 -7.13 13.68
C PRO A 378 10.37 -7.22 15.01
N SER A 379 9.58 -8.28 15.20
CA SER A 379 8.93 -8.57 16.47
C SER A 379 9.93 -8.98 17.56
N LEU A 380 9.49 -8.97 18.82
CA LEU A 380 10.22 -9.61 19.91
C LEU A 380 9.70 -11.03 20.14
N ASN A 381 10.62 -11.96 20.38
CA ASN A 381 10.34 -13.28 20.90
C ASN A 381 9.93 -13.18 22.38
N ALA A 382 9.39 -14.27 22.93
CA ALA A 382 8.96 -14.33 24.32
C ALA A 382 10.08 -14.06 25.35
N ASP A 383 11.34 -14.32 24.97
CA ASP A 383 12.54 -14.04 25.77
C ASP A 383 13.07 -12.60 25.64
N GLY A 384 12.39 -11.76 24.84
CA GLY A 384 12.78 -10.38 24.56
C GLY A 384 13.81 -10.21 23.44
N SER A 385 14.35 -11.29 22.86
CA SER A 385 15.23 -11.21 21.68
C SER A 385 14.45 -10.81 20.42
N MET A 386 15.10 -10.22 19.43
CA MET A 386 14.43 -9.87 18.17
C MET A 386 14.22 -11.12 17.29
N ALA A 387 13.02 -11.26 16.74
CA ALA A 387 12.72 -12.17 15.64
C ALA A 387 13.23 -11.57 14.32
N GLY A 388 14.56 -11.65 14.12
CA GLY A 388 15.27 -11.05 13.00
C GLY A 388 16.15 -9.88 13.43
N ALA A 389 16.36 -8.89 12.57
CA ALA A 389 17.25 -7.76 12.84
C ALA A 389 16.91 -6.53 11.98
N SER A 390 17.49 -5.38 12.32
CA SER A 390 17.29 -4.13 11.56
C SER A 390 18.57 -3.31 11.56
N THR A 391 18.93 -2.75 10.40
CA THR A 391 20.00 -1.73 10.32
C THR A 391 19.53 -0.35 10.77
N VAL A 392 18.21 -0.16 10.91
CA VAL A 392 17.56 1.07 11.37
C VAL A 392 17.04 0.89 12.78
N ASN A 393 17.07 1.94 13.60
CA ASN A 393 16.44 1.92 14.93
C ASN A 393 14.93 1.66 14.80
N THR A 394 14.39 0.73 15.59
CA THR A 394 12.97 0.30 15.55
C THR A 394 12.20 0.59 16.83
N ASP A 395 12.77 1.37 17.75
CA ASP A 395 12.23 1.56 19.10
C ASP A 395 10.87 2.26 19.07
N LEU A 396 10.69 3.18 18.11
CA LEU A 396 9.44 3.92 17.92
C LEU A 396 8.34 3.11 17.21
N GLU A 397 8.62 1.90 16.74
CA GLU A 397 7.63 1.05 16.07
C GLU A 397 6.91 0.10 17.02
N ARG A 398 7.23 0.09 18.32
CA ARG A 398 6.65 -0.85 19.29
C ARG A 398 5.85 -0.16 20.39
N HIS A 399 4.83 -0.85 20.87
CA HIS A 399 3.97 -0.42 21.99
C HIS A 399 4.64 -0.71 23.34
N THR A 400 5.67 0.08 23.65
CA THR A 400 6.47 -0.04 24.89
C THR A 400 5.91 0.77 26.06
N HIS A 401 5.02 1.72 25.79
CA HIS A 401 4.32 2.53 26.77
C HIS A 401 2.83 2.21 26.71
N ALA A 402 2.16 2.13 27.87
CA ALA A 402 0.72 1.90 27.90
C ALA A 402 -0.02 3.11 27.31
N SER A 403 -1.06 2.85 26.53
CA SER A 403 -2.05 3.86 26.16
C SER A 403 -3.10 4.02 27.25
N ALA A 404 -4.07 4.90 27.03
CA ALA A 404 -5.20 5.04 27.94
C ALA A 404 -6.12 3.80 27.96
N GLN A 405 -6.11 2.97 26.90
CA GLN A 405 -7.01 1.83 26.74
C GLN A 405 -6.30 0.48 26.76
N ASP A 406 -5.02 0.42 26.41
CA ASP A 406 -4.27 -0.80 26.22
C ASP A 406 -2.96 -0.77 27.01
N ALA A 407 -2.66 -1.87 27.71
CA ALA A 407 -1.37 -2.03 28.38
C ALA A 407 -0.24 -2.18 27.36
N ALA A 408 0.97 -1.73 27.69
CA ALA A 408 2.15 -1.99 26.89
C ALA A 408 2.33 -3.50 26.68
N ASP A 409 2.51 -3.92 25.44
CA ASP A 409 2.64 -5.33 25.05
C ASP A 409 3.89 -5.60 24.20
N ASN A 410 4.71 -4.57 23.94
CA ASN A 410 5.90 -4.60 23.10
C ASN A 410 5.65 -5.08 21.65
N ARG A 411 4.38 -5.15 21.21
CA ARG A 411 4.05 -5.52 19.83
C ARG A 411 4.36 -4.36 18.90
N VAL A 412 4.66 -4.69 17.65
CA VAL A 412 4.90 -3.70 16.61
C VAL A 412 3.56 -3.08 16.20
N TYR A 413 3.48 -1.74 16.15
CA TYR A 413 2.26 -1.04 15.78
C TYR A 413 1.86 -1.33 14.33
N GLY A 414 2.80 -1.32 13.39
CA GLY A 414 2.55 -1.53 11.97
C GLY A 414 3.82 -1.37 11.11
N PRO A 415 3.69 -1.11 9.79
CA PRO A 415 2.46 -0.93 9.03
C PRO A 415 1.51 -2.12 9.11
N GLY A 416 0.21 -1.88 8.93
CA GLY A 416 -0.85 -2.88 8.95
C GLY A 416 -1.20 -3.43 7.55
N PRO A 417 -2.36 -4.08 7.39
CA PRO A 417 -2.82 -4.61 6.10
C PRO A 417 -2.81 -3.56 4.98
N ARG A 418 -2.74 -4.03 3.73
CA ARG A 418 -2.86 -3.13 2.59
C ARG A 418 -4.26 -2.53 2.51
N VAL A 419 -4.31 -1.25 2.14
CA VAL A 419 -5.54 -0.50 1.88
C VAL A 419 -5.42 0.20 0.52
N PRO A 420 -6.52 0.46 -0.20
CA PRO A 420 -6.44 1.10 -1.50
C PRO A 420 -5.78 2.48 -1.46
N MET A 421 -4.97 2.77 -2.50
CA MET A 421 -4.42 4.11 -2.75
C MET A 421 -4.41 4.40 -4.24
N TYR A 422 -5.25 5.36 -4.64
CA TYR A 422 -5.29 5.91 -6.00
C TYR A 422 -4.51 7.22 -6.02
N VAL A 423 -3.60 7.33 -6.98
CA VAL A 423 -2.90 8.58 -7.28
C VAL A 423 -3.54 9.16 -8.52
N VAL A 424 -4.46 10.12 -8.37
CA VAL A 424 -5.29 10.65 -9.45
C VAL A 424 -4.80 12.04 -9.85
N SER A 425 -4.16 12.14 -11.01
CA SER A 425 -3.51 13.37 -11.45
C SER A 425 -3.13 13.33 -12.93
N PRO A 426 -2.96 14.48 -13.61
CA PRO A 426 -2.38 14.49 -14.95
C PRO A 426 -1.01 13.79 -15.08
N TRP A 427 -0.22 13.71 -13.99
CA TRP A 427 1.08 13.02 -13.96
C TRP A 427 1.02 11.52 -13.67
N SER A 428 -0.15 10.95 -13.39
CA SER A 428 -0.29 9.54 -13.03
C SER A 428 -1.20 8.77 -13.99
N ARG A 429 -1.56 9.35 -15.14
CA ARG A 429 -2.43 8.73 -16.16
C ARG A 429 -1.81 7.44 -16.71
N GLY A 430 -2.64 6.54 -17.22
CA GLY A 430 -2.22 5.35 -17.96
C GLY A 430 -2.47 4.01 -17.26
N GLY A 431 -3.18 3.99 -16.13
CA GLY A 431 -3.59 2.74 -15.46
C GLY A 431 -2.42 1.93 -14.91
N TRP A 432 -1.45 2.62 -14.32
CA TRP A 432 -0.19 2.06 -13.83
C TRP A 432 -0.35 1.35 -12.49
N VAL A 433 0.48 0.33 -12.24
CA VAL A 433 0.66 -0.26 -10.91
C VAL A 433 1.98 0.21 -10.30
N ASN A 434 1.97 0.56 -9.02
CA ASN A 434 3.18 0.82 -8.24
C ASN A 434 3.23 -0.07 -6.99
N SER A 435 4.29 -0.87 -6.90
CA SER A 435 4.50 -1.88 -5.84
C SER A 435 5.61 -1.49 -4.85
N GLN A 436 5.92 -0.20 -4.72
CA GLN A 436 6.76 0.31 -3.63
C GLN A 436 5.95 0.34 -2.34
N ALA A 437 6.57 -0.07 -1.24
CA ALA A 437 5.94 -0.01 0.08
C ALA A 437 5.66 1.45 0.48
N PHE A 438 4.41 1.74 0.85
CA PHE A 438 3.95 3.05 1.34
C PHE A 438 3.01 2.89 2.54
N ASP A 439 2.82 3.96 3.31
CA ASP A 439 1.71 4.12 4.28
C ASP A 439 1.21 5.57 4.34
N HIS A 440 0.40 5.93 5.34
CA HIS A 440 -0.07 7.32 5.48
C HIS A 440 1.04 8.36 5.69
N THR A 441 2.20 7.97 6.24
CA THR A 441 3.35 8.88 6.35
C THR A 441 3.96 9.20 4.99
N SER A 442 3.79 8.33 3.99
CA SER A 442 4.21 8.58 2.61
C SER A 442 3.50 9.77 1.98
N VAL A 443 2.25 10.07 2.39
CA VAL A 443 1.55 11.30 1.97
C VAL A 443 2.25 12.55 2.50
N LEU A 444 2.64 12.55 3.78
CA LEU A 444 3.38 13.66 4.36
C LEU A 444 4.74 13.83 3.66
N ARG A 445 5.46 12.73 3.41
CA ARG A 445 6.73 12.75 2.68
C ARG A 445 6.61 13.29 1.27
N PHE A 446 5.50 13.04 0.56
CA PHE A 446 5.23 13.68 -0.73
C PHE A 446 5.13 15.19 -0.59
N LEU A 447 4.43 15.67 0.44
CA LEU A 447 4.33 17.10 0.76
C LEU A 447 5.70 17.69 1.16
N GLU A 448 6.55 16.95 1.88
CA GLU A 448 7.94 17.35 2.16
C GLU A 448 8.71 17.55 0.86
N ALA A 449 8.68 16.55 -0.02
CA ALA A 449 9.39 16.57 -1.31
C ALA A 449 8.91 17.72 -2.19
N ARG A 450 7.61 18.06 -2.13
CA ARG A 450 7.04 19.15 -2.91
C ARG A 450 7.32 20.52 -2.31
N PHE A 451 7.04 20.72 -1.02
CA PHE A 451 6.98 22.05 -0.41
C PHE A 451 8.16 22.36 0.51
N GLY A 452 9.06 21.41 0.75
CA GLY A 452 10.26 21.61 1.57
C GLY A 452 9.99 21.67 3.08
N VAL A 453 8.80 21.26 3.53
CA VAL A 453 8.41 21.28 4.95
C VAL A 453 8.46 19.87 5.52
N LYS A 454 9.44 19.57 6.37
CA LYS A 454 9.67 18.25 6.96
C LYS A 454 8.75 17.96 8.15
N GLU A 455 8.15 16.77 8.23
CA GLU A 455 7.44 16.23 9.40
C GLU A 455 8.42 15.53 10.36
N GLU A 456 8.82 16.20 11.43
CA GLU A 456 9.82 15.66 12.36
C GLU A 456 9.35 14.43 13.16
N ASN A 457 8.04 14.14 13.20
CA ASN A 457 7.51 13.03 14.00
C ASN A 457 7.61 11.66 13.31
N ILE A 458 7.82 11.60 11.98
CA ILE A 458 7.95 10.32 11.28
C ILE A 458 9.22 9.61 11.76
N SER A 459 9.06 8.38 12.25
CA SER A 459 10.16 7.59 12.79
C SER A 459 11.29 7.37 11.77
N PRO A 460 12.54 7.17 12.23
CA PRO A 460 13.65 6.83 11.34
C PRO A 460 13.38 5.57 10.51
N TRP A 461 12.74 4.55 11.11
CA TRP A 461 12.42 3.31 10.42
C TRP A 461 11.38 3.51 9.31
N ARG A 462 10.29 4.26 9.55
CA ARG A 462 9.30 4.53 8.49
C ARG A 462 9.90 5.33 7.34
N ARG A 463 10.74 6.33 7.65
CA ARG A 463 11.49 7.07 6.62
C ARG A 463 12.42 6.18 5.80
N ALA A 464 13.02 5.17 6.42
CA ALA A 464 13.92 4.26 5.74
C ALA A 464 13.16 3.26 4.85
N VAL A 465 12.01 2.76 5.27
CA VAL A 465 11.31 1.63 4.61
C VAL A 465 10.22 2.09 3.63
N LEU A 466 9.42 3.10 3.99
CA LEU A 466 8.22 3.48 3.23
C LEU A 466 8.51 4.66 2.33
N GLY A 467 8.18 4.56 1.05
CA GLY A 467 8.52 5.60 0.06
C GLY A 467 7.80 6.94 0.28
N ASP A 468 8.11 7.92 -0.56
CA ASP A 468 7.55 9.28 -0.51
C ASP A 468 6.47 9.54 -1.57
N LEU A 469 5.89 8.47 -2.15
CA LEU A 469 4.93 8.45 -3.26
C LEU A 469 5.42 9.01 -4.60
N THR A 470 6.64 9.56 -4.71
CA THR A 470 7.09 10.20 -5.96
C THR A 470 7.22 9.22 -7.13
N SER A 471 7.50 7.95 -6.85
CA SER A 471 7.57 6.88 -7.87
C SER A 471 6.22 6.53 -8.50
N ALA A 472 5.10 7.01 -7.94
CA ALA A 472 3.76 6.79 -8.52
C ALA A 472 3.48 7.68 -9.75
N PHE A 473 4.36 8.63 -10.06
CA PHE A 473 4.15 9.67 -11.07
C PHE A 473 5.18 9.62 -12.21
N ASN A 474 4.78 10.12 -13.38
CA ASN A 474 5.66 10.52 -14.46
C ASN A 474 5.68 12.05 -14.53
N PHE A 475 6.61 12.71 -13.83
CA PHE A 475 6.73 14.18 -13.88
C PHE A 475 7.41 14.69 -15.15
N ALA A 476 8.29 13.89 -15.76
CA ALA A 476 9.13 14.34 -16.86
C ALA A 476 8.35 14.47 -18.18
N THR A 477 7.54 13.47 -18.52
CA THR A 477 6.82 13.38 -19.81
C THR A 477 5.35 12.94 -19.66
N PRO A 478 4.60 13.47 -18.68
CA PRO A 478 3.22 13.05 -18.38
C PRO A 478 2.25 13.15 -19.57
N ASN A 479 2.55 14.01 -20.54
CA ASN A 479 1.68 14.32 -21.67
C ASN A 479 1.87 13.40 -22.88
N ASP A 480 2.90 12.55 -22.86
CA ASP A 480 3.18 11.57 -23.93
C ASP A 480 2.61 10.17 -23.59
N GLU A 481 2.02 10.04 -22.41
CA GLU A 481 1.43 8.82 -21.85
C GLU A 481 0.21 8.36 -22.66
N THR A 482 0.21 7.10 -23.12
CA THR A 482 -0.90 6.56 -23.92
C THR A 482 -2.07 6.18 -23.01
N LEU A 483 -3.28 6.60 -23.38
CA LEU A 483 -4.49 6.31 -22.60
C LEU A 483 -5.01 4.89 -22.90
N PRO A 484 -5.48 4.14 -21.88
CA PRO A 484 -6.02 2.80 -22.06
C PRO A 484 -7.42 2.78 -22.71
N ASP A 485 -7.77 1.66 -23.34
CA ASP A 485 -9.00 1.42 -24.12
C ASP A 485 -9.89 0.38 -23.39
N LEU A 486 -11.07 0.76 -22.85
CA LEU A 486 -11.91 -0.12 -22.02
C LEU A 486 -13.41 0.23 -21.99
N ASN A 487 -14.34 -0.73 -22.19
CA ASN A 487 -15.81 -0.59 -22.30
C ASN A 487 -16.61 0.05 -21.12
N LEU A 488 -17.83 0.55 -21.39
CA LEU A 488 -18.70 1.43 -20.55
C LEU A 488 -19.90 0.79 -19.82
N LEU A 489 -20.30 1.43 -18.70
CA LEU A 489 -21.69 1.61 -18.22
C LEU A 489 -21.90 3.05 -17.68
N THR A 490 -23.16 3.52 -17.60
CA THR A 490 -23.53 4.93 -17.35
C THR A 490 -24.03 5.22 -15.93
N ARG A 491 -23.92 6.47 -15.47
CA ARG A 491 -24.39 7.02 -14.17
C ARG A 491 -25.80 6.57 -13.74
N SER A 492 -26.75 6.49 -14.66
CA SER A 492 -28.11 6.02 -14.37
C SER A 492 -28.20 4.55 -13.95
N GLY A 493 -27.22 3.72 -14.35
CA GLY A 493 -27.13 2.31 -13.95
C GLY A 493 -26.67 2.15 -12.49
N ALA A 494 -25.72 2.98 -12.04
CA ALA A 494 -25.22 2.95 -10.67
C ALA A 494 -26.29 3.34 -9.63
N ASP A 495 -27.12 4.33 -9.94
CA ASP A 495 -28.19 4.79 -9.04
C ASP A 495 -29.34 3.77 -8.91
N GLN A 496 -29.62 3.01 -9.98
CA GLN A 496 -30.65 1.95 -10.01
C GLN A 496 -30.21 0.67 -9.28
N GLU A 497 -28.95 0.25 -9.45
CA GLU A 497 -28.42 -0.92 -8.73
C GLU A 497 -28.35 -0.68 -7.22
N ARG A 498 -27.94 0.51 -6.77
CA ARG A 498 -27.93 0.89 -5.34
C ARG A 498 -29.31 0.69 -4.68
N ALA A 499 -30.37 1.14 -5.34
CA ALA A 499 -31.73 1.07 -4.81
C ALA A 499 -32.30 -0.36 -4.79
N ALA A 500 -31.95 -1.19 -5.78
CA ALA A 500 -32.41 -2.57 -5.88
C ALA A 500 -31.74 -3.50 -4.85
N GLN A 501 -30.45 -3.27 -4.56
CA GLN A 501 -29.64 -4.10 -3.66
C GLN A 501 -29.99 -3.93 -2.18
N GLN A 502 -30.44 -2.75 -1.78
CA GLN A 502 -30.69 -2.41 -0.37
C GLN A 502 -31.84 -3.21 0.27
N ALA A 503 -32.70 -3.84 -0.54
CA ALA A 503 -33.81 -4.67 -0.09
C ALA A 503 -33.45 -6.16 0.11
N LEU A 504 -32.23 -6.59 -0.25
CA LEU A 504 -31.81 -7.99 -0.20
C LEU A 504 -31.12 -8.35 1.12
N THR A 505 -31.23 -9.61 1.53
CA THR A 505 -30.47 -10.18 2.66
C THR A 505 -28.97 -10.20 2.35
N ALA A 506 -28.10 -10.23 3.36
CA ALA A 506 -26.66 -10.35 3.16
C ALA A 506 -26.30 -11.60 2.32
N VAL A 507 -25.25 -11.50 1.51
CA VAL A 507 -24.72 -12.64 0.73
C VAL A 507 -24.33 -13.76 1.71
N PRO A 508 -24.91 -14.97 1.59
CA PRO A 508 -24.62 -16.05 2.53
C PRO A 508 -23.18 -16.55 2.37
N LEU A 509 -22.58 -16.99 3.49
CA LEU A 509 -21.29 -17.66 3.44
C LEU A 509 -21.41 -18.97 2.63
N PRO A 510 -20.47 -19.28 1.72
CA PRO A 510 -20.47 -20.56 1.01
C PRO A 510 -20.37 -21.77 1.95
N ASP A 511 -21.04 -22.86 1.56
CA ASP A 511 -20.91 -24.17 2.23
C ASP A 511 -19.45 -24.65 2.21
N PRO A 512 -18.93 -25.33 3.26
CA PRO A 512 -17.53 -25.78 3.28
C PRO A 512 -17.11 -26.58 2.06
N SER A 513 -18.02 -27.37 1.50
CA SER A 513 -17.76 -28.25 0.35
C SER A 513 -17.71 -27.53 -1.00
N THR A 514 -18.12 -26.26 -1.07
CA THR A 514 -18.20 -25.47 -2.31
C THR A 514 -17.28 -24.24 -2.32
N GLN A 515 -16.47 -24.06 -1.27
CA GLN A 515 -15.48 -22.98 -1.20
C GLN A 515 -14.40 -23.15 -2.28
N ALA A 516 -14.01 -22.03 -2.89
CA ALA A 516 -12.92 -21.96 -3.84
C ALA A 516 -12.14 -20.67 -3.63
N LYS A 517 -10.85 -20.69 -3.96
CA LYS A 517 -10.00 -19.51 -3.98
C LYS A 517 -10.59 -18.44 -4.92
N GLY A 518 -10.46 -17.16 -4.52
CA GLY A 518 -10.78 -16.03 -5.39
C GLY A 518 -10.02 -16.11 -6.73
N VAL A 519 -10.67 -15.66 -7.80
CA VAL A 519 -10.09 -15.68 -9.16
C VAL A 519 -9.75 -14.25 -9.58
N GLN A 520 -8.50 -14.03 -9.98
CA GLN A 520 -8.01 -12.76 -10.52
C GLN A 520 -8.13 -12.72 -12.04
N GLU A 521 -8.46 -11.56 -12.62
CA GLU A 521 -8.41 -11.34 -14.07
C GLU A 521 -6.96 -11.53 -14.56
N LYS A 522 -6.79 -12.30 -15.64
CA LYS A 522 -5.48 -12.55 -16.25
C LYS A 522 -4.94 -11.31 -16.97
N GLY A 523 -3.62 -11.17 -17.00
CA GLY A 523 -2.91 -10.20 -17.84
C GLY A 523 -2.07 -9.22 -17.05
N VAL A 524 -1.20 -8.53 -17.79
CA VAL A 524 -0.24 -7.57 -17.24
C VAL A 524 -0.77 -6.14 -17.25
N ARG A 525 -0.20 -5.31 -16.39
CA ARG A 525 -0.29 -3.85 -16.46
C ARG A 525 1.09 -3.23 -16.56
N TYR A 526 1.14 -2.00 -17.04
CA TYR A 526 2.34 -1.19 -16.91
C TYR A 526 2.67 -0.96 -15.44
N SER A 527 3.94 -1.06 -15.09
CA SER A 527 4.45 -0.94 -13.73
C SER A 527 5.48 0.17 -13.64
N ARG A 528 5.31 1.04 -12.63
CA ARG A 528 6.24 2.15 -12.39
C ARG A 528 7.61 1.61 -11.92
N PRO A 529 8.72 2.34 -12.21
CA PRO A 529 10.03 1.97 -11.71
C PRO A 529 10.06 1.91 -10.18
N LEU A 530 10.69 0.89 -9.62
CA LEU A 530 10.83 0.74 -8.17
C LEU A 530 12.29 0.92 -7.73
N PRO A 531 12.55 1.32 -6.47
CA PRO A 531 13.90 1.64 -6.00
C PRO A 531 14.69 0.42 -5.49
N TYR A 532 14.24 -0.81 -5.76
CA TYR A 532 14.75 -2.00 -5.08
C TYR A 532 15.84 -2.73 -5.87
N GLU A 533 16.93 -3.09 -5.19
CA GLU A 533 17.93 -4.03 -5.69
C GLU A 533 18.33 -4.92 -4.51
N LEU A 534 17.74 -6.12 -4.47
CA LEU A 534 17.68 -6.95 -3.26
C LEU A 534 18.32 -8.30 -3.48
N HIS A 535 19.14 -8.71 -2.52
CA HIS A 535 19.87 -9.97 -2.55
C HIS A 535 19.66 -10.75 -1.24
N THR A 536 19.48 -12.05 -1.39
CA THR A 536 19.72 -12.98 -0.29
C THR A 536 20.47 -14.19 -0.80
N SER A 537 21.54 -14.55 -0.10
CA SER A 537 22.38 -15.72 -0.38
C SER A 537 22.43 -16.64 0.83
N GLY A 538 22.52 -17.94 0.56
CA GLY A 538 22.76 -18.96 1.56
C GLY A 538 24.24 -19.08 1.89
N ARG A 539 24.54 -19.48 3.11
CA ARG A 539 25.86 -19.95 3.53
C ARG A 539 25.66 -21.11 4.49
N SER A 540 25.71 -22.32 3.96
CA SER A 540 25.75 -23.55 4.74
C SER A 540 27.03 -23.63 5.58
N GLN A 541 26.92 -24.10 6.82
CA GLN A 541 28.07 -24.50 7.63
C GLN A 541 27.82 -25.91 8.19
N PRO A 542 27.99 -26.95 7.36
CA PRO A 542 27.66 -28.32 7.74
C PRO A 542 28.38 -28.77 9.01
N GLU A 543 29.62 -28.34 9.23
CA GLU A 543 30.42 -28.71 10.41
C GLU A 543 29.85 -28.18 11.73
N THR A 544 29.33 -26.96 11.74
CA THR A 544 28.73 -26.35 12.95
C THR A 544 27.22 -26.62 13.04
N GLY A 545 26.57 -27.05 11.95
CA GLY A 545 25.14 -27.32 11.90
C GLY A 545 24.29 -26.06 11.68
N ASN A 546 24.89 -24.96 11.20
CA ASN A 546 24.20 -23.69 11.02
C ASN A 546 23.95 -23.39 9.53
N MET A 547 22.70 -23.04 9.20
CA MET A 547 22.36 -22.42 7.93
C MET A 547 22.31 -20.90 8.11
N TRP A 548 23.09 -20.17 7.32
CA TRP A 548 23.07 -18.71 7.34
C TRP A 548 22.36 -18.16 6.11
N LEU A 549 21.57 -17.11 6.31
CA LEU A 549 21.09 -16.25 5.22
C LEU A 549 21.74 -14.88 5.36
N VAL A 550 22.23 -14.37 4.24
CA VAL A 550 22.84 -13.04 4.12
C VAL A 550 21.90 -12.15 3.32
N PHE A 551 21.39 -11.08 3.93
CA PHE A 551 20.46 -10.13 3.32
C PHE A 551 21.22 -8.85 2.95
N SER A 552 21.20 -8.47 1.68
CA SER A 552 21.85 -7.25 1.18
C SER A 552 20.90 -6.44 0.32
N ASN A 553 21.07 -5.12 0.36
CA ASN A 553 20.30 -4.17 -0.41
C ASN A 553 21.25 -3.16 -1.05
N THR A 554 21.42 -3.22 -2.36
CA THR A 554 22.19 -2.25 -3.17
C THR A 554 21.28 -1.22 -3.85
N GLY A 555 19.98 -1.27 -3.56
CA GLY A 555 18.97 -0.37 -4.08
C GLY A 555 18.98 0.99 -3.36
N LYS A 556 17.93 1.77 -3.60
CA LYS A 556 17.82 3.16 -3.11
C LYS A 556 16.84 3.35 -1.95
N GLN A 557 16.08 2.32 -1.59
CA GLN A 557 15.11 2.32 -0.49
C GLN A 557 15.39 1.12 0.43
N ALA A 558 15.25 1.27 1.75
CA ALA A 558 15.35 0.11 2.63
C ALA A 558 14.23 -0.89 2.32
N ALA A 559 14.50 -2.16 2.54
CA ALA A 559 13.53 -3.23 2.35
C ALA A 559 13.41 -4.10 3.60
N VAL A 560 12.23 -4.70 3.76
CA VAL A 560 11.98 -5.71 4.79
C VAL A 560 11.93 -7.08 4.12
N PHE A 561 12.79 -7.99 4.56
CA PHE A 561 12.74 -9.40 4.20
C PHE A 561 12.01 -10.17 5.29
N HIS A 562 11.02 -10.97 4.92
CA HIS A 562 10.32 -11.88 5.82
C HIS A 562 10.89 -13.29 5.63
N VAL A 563 11.24 -13.98 6.71
CA VAL A 563 11.70 -15.37 6.68
C VAL A 563 10.76 -16.22 7.52
N TYR A 564 10.07 -17.13 6.85
CA TYR A 564 9.26 -18.18 7.47
C TYR A 564 10.08 -19.47 7.49
N ASP A 565 10.28 -20.01 8.68
CA ASP A 565 10.85 -21.34 8.86
C ASP A 565 9.71 -22.36 8.71
N ARG A 566 9.65 -23.04 7.57
CA ARG A 566 8.54 -23.95 7.23
C ARG A 566 8.54 -25.23 8.06
N LEU A 567 9.64 -25.52 8.76
CA LEU A 567 9.67 -26.60 9.76
C LEU A 567 9.06 -26.16 11.09
N HIS A 568 8.98 -24.85 11.36
CA HIS A 568 8.54 -24.28 12.64
C HIS A 568 7.63 -23.05 12.43
N LEU A 569 6.51 -23.23 11.71
CA LEU A 569 5.55 -22.16 11.44
C LEU A 569 4.79 -21.67 12.70
N ASP A 570 4.95 -22.34 13.84
CA ASP A 570 4.52 -21.87 15.15
C ASP A 570 5.38 -20.72 15.69
N ARG A 571 6.61 -20.53 15.17
CA ARG A 571 7.49 -19.42 15.54
C ARG A 571 7.09 -18.13 14.83
N LEU A 572 7.50 -16.99 15.39
CA LEU A 572 7.34 -15.71 14.69
C LEU A 572 8.19 -15.72 13.42
N PRO A 573 7.68 -15.22 12.28
CA PRO A 573 8.52 -15.00 11.12
C PRO A 573 9.62 -14.00 11.47
N ARG A 574 10.86 -14.32 11.10
CA ARG A 574 11.98 -13.39 11.31
C ARG A 574 11.92 -12.31 10.25
N ARG A 575 12.09 -11.05 10.65
CA ARG A 575 12.09 -9.91 9.73
C ARG A 575 13.44 -9.20 9.75
N TYR A 576 13.94 -8.88 8.56
CA TYR A 576 15.23 -8.20 8.38
C TYR A 576 15.00 -6.88 7.65
N THR A 577 15.19 -5.75 8.32
CA THR A 577 15.18 -4.43 7.69
C THR A 577 16.60 -4.06 7.27
N VAL A 578 16.83 -3.84 5.98
CA VAL A 578 18.15 -3.55 5.42
C VAL A 578 18.10 -2.26 4.60
N GLU A 579 18.80 -1.22 5.05
CA GLU A 579 19.00 0.02 4.30
C GLU A 579 19.85 -0.17 3.04
N PRO A 580 19.79 0.79 2.09
CA PRO A 580 20.73 0.89 0.97
C PRO A 580 22.18 0.74 1.40
N ASP A 581 22.95 0.01 0.59
CA ASP A 581 24.37 -0.27 0.75
C ASP A 581 24.74 -0.98 2.08
N LYS A 582 23.76 -1.62 2.74
CA LYS A 582 23.96 -2.37 3.97
C LYS A 582 23.64 -3.85 3.80
N GLN A 583 24.03 -4.61 4.82
CA GLN A 583 23.84 -6.04 4.89
C GLN A 583 23.52 -6.46 6.33
N LEU A 584 22.71 -7.51 6.47
CA LEU A 584 22.50 -8.25 7.71
C LEU A 584 22.69 -9.74 7.45
N GLU A 585 22.91 -10.51 8.51
CA GLU A 585 22.90 -11.97 8.46
C GLU A 585 21.98 -12.55 9.55
N GLY A 586 21.42 -13.72 9.25
CA GLY A 586 20.67 -14.52 10.20
C GLY A 586 21.18 -15.95 10.20
N SER A 587 21.19 -16.59 11.37
CA SER A 587 21.57 -18.00 11.52
C SER A 587 20.40 -18.85 12.01
N TRP A 588 20.31 -20.06 11.49
CA TRP A 588 19.42 -21.12 11.92
C TRP A 588 20.25 -22.31 12.35
N ASP A 589 20.17 -22.66 13.63
CA ASP A 589 20.72 -23.91 14.16
C ASP A 589 19.77 -25.05 13.77
N THR A 590 20.30 -26.02 13.03
CA THR A 590 19.54 -27.14 12.48
C THR A 590 19.64 -28.41 13.33
N ALA A 591 20.36 -28.36 14.46
CA ALA A 591 20.63 -29.55 15.27
C ALA A 591 19.35 -30.21 15.78
N ALA A 592 18.36 -29.41 16.20
CA ALA A 592 17.06 -29.91 16.66
C ALA A 592 16.22 -30.57 15.55
N ASP A 593 16.49 -30.22 14.29
CA ASP A 593 15.79 -30.73 13.10
C ASP A 593 16.60 -31.84 12.39
N GLY A 594 17.63 -32.37 13.05
CA GLY A 594 18.48 -33.43 12.52
C GLY A 594 19.34 -32.98 11.33
N GLY A 595 19.63 -31.68 11.21
CA GLY A 595 20.36 -31.08 10.09
C GLY A 595 19.47 -30.38 9.06
N LYS A 596 18.15 -30.58 9.11
CA LYS A 596 17.21 -30.05 8.11
C LYS A 596 16.91 -28.58 8.28
N TYR A 597 16.65 -27.92 7.16
CA TYR A 597 16.15 -26.54 7.11
C TYR A 597 15.20 -26.34 5.93
N ASP A 598 14.20 -25.47 6.09
CA ASP A 598 13.29 -25.02 5.02
C ASP A 598 12.90 -23.55 5.27
N LEU A 599 13.61 -22.62 4.62
CA LEU A 599 13.50 -21.17 4.84
C LEU A 599 12.87 -20.48 3.64
N TRP A 600 11.65 -19.99 3.83
CA TRP A 600 10.85 -19.28 2.84
C TRP A 600 10.98 -17.76 3.01
N VAL A 601 11.59 -17.09 2.05
CA VAL A 601 11.92 -15.66 2.12
C VAL A 601 11.04 -14.85 1.18
N LEU A 602 10.41 -13.79 1.69
CA LEU A 602 9.59 -12.85 0.92
C LEU A 602 10.16 -11.44 1.01
N GLY A 603 10.02 -10.69 -0.08
CA GLY A 603 10.35 -9.26 -0.18
C GLY A 603 9.31 -8.49 -1.00
N PRO A 604 9.55 -7.19 -1.26
CA PRO A 604 8.64 -6.36 -2.04
C PRO A 604 8.52 -6.81 -3.50
N ASN A 605 7.43 -6.41 -4.17
CA ASN A 605 7.19 -6.64 -5.60
C ASN A 605 7.40 -8.10 -6.09
N GLY A 606 6.89 -9.08 -5.33
CA GLY A 606 7.00 -10.50 -5.70
C GLY A 606 8.43 -11.06 -5.64
N TRP A 607 9.39 -10.34 -5.04
CA TRP A 607 10.73 -10.85 -4.78
C TRP A 607 10.66 -12.02 -3.80
N HIS A 608 11.28 -13.14 -4.15
CA HIS A 608 11.21 -14.36 -3.36
C HIS A 608 12.51 -15.19 -3.41
N ARG A 609 12.84 -15.83 -2.30
CA ARG A 609 13.86 -16.88 -2.21
C ARG A 609 13.38 -18.07 -1.38
N HIS A 610 13.86 -19.26 -1.71
CA HIS A 610 13.61 -20.47 -0.92
C HIS A 610 14.91 -21.23 -0.74
N PHE A 611 15.27 -21.53 0.51
CA PHE A 611 16.45 -22.31 0.87
C PHE A 611 16.01 -23.54 1.66
N ALA A 612 16.19 -24.73 1.10
CA ALA A 612 15.94 -25.99 1.81
C ALA A 612 17.10 -26.97 1.64
N GLY A 613 17.28 -27.88 2.59
CA GLY A 613 18.34 -28.88 2.56
C GLY A 613 18.54 -29.59 3.89
N ASP A 614 19.60 -30.40 3.96
CA ASP A 614 19.99 -31.18 5.14
C ASP A 614 21.51 -31.08 5.36
N LEU A 615 21.93 -30.29 6.36
CA LEU A 615 23.33 -30.06 6.70
C LEU A 615 24.04 -31.32 7.22
N ALA A 616 23.31 -32.31 7.75
CA ALA A 616 23.92 -33.58 8.16
C ALA A 616 24.27 -34.44 6.94
N GLN A 617 23.43 -34.40 5.91
CA GLN A 617 23.71 -35.01 4.61
C GLN A 617 24.87 -34.29 3.91
N ASP A 618 24.85 -32.96 3.84
CA ASP A 618 25.93 -32.15 3.25
C ASP A 618 27.29 -32.48 3.89
N ARG A 619 27.34 -32.57 5.22
CA ARG A 619 28.56 -32.95 5.96
C ARG A 619 29.07 -34.34 5.57
N THR A 620 28.16 -35.31 5.46
CA THR A 620 28.50 -36.70 5.10
C THR A 620 28.99 -36.81 3.66
N ALA A 621 28.35 -36.10 2.74
CA ALA A 621 28.72 -36.04 1.32
C ALA A 621 29.94 -35.15 1.04
N GLN A 622 30.39 -34.37 2.05
CA GLN A 622 31.42 -33.34 1.94
C GLN A 622 31.10 -32.30 0.85
N GLN A 623 29.81 -31.97 0.72
CA GLN A 623 29.29 -30.98 -0.22
C GLN A 623 29.11 -29.63 0.48
N ASP A 624 29.40 -28.56 -0.25
CA ASP A 624 29.15 -27.18 0.19
C ASP A 624 28.77 -26.36 -1.05
N ALA A 625 27.54 -26.59 -1.50
CA ALA A 625 26.97 -26.00 -2.70
C ALA A 625 26.11 -24.78 -2.37
N GLU A 626 26.34 -23.69 -3.09
CA GLU A 626 25.55 -22.46 -2.98
C GLU A 626 25.36 -21.77 -4.32
N ILE A 627 24.36 -20.89 -4.37
CA ILE A 627 24.04 -20.06 -5.54
C ILE A 627 24.12 -18.59 -5.17
N ARG A 628 24.74 -17.81 -6.06
CA ARG A 628 24.69 -16.34 -6.02
C ARG A 628 23.97 -15.82 -7.25
N VAL A 629 23.00 -14.92 -7.04
CA VAL A 629 22.32 -14.19 -8.12
C VAL A 629 22.67 -12.71 -8.01
N CYS A 630 23.33 -12.20 -9.04
CA CYS A 630 23.70 -10.79 -9.21
C CYS A 630 22.89 -10.19 -10.36
N TYR A 631 22.62 -8.89 -10.30
CA TYR A 631 21.85 -8.19 -11.33
C TYR A 631 22.76 -7.46 -12.30
N ASP A 632 22.46 -7.57 -13.60
CA ASP A 632 22.94 -6.63 -14.61
C ASP A 632 21.84 -5.58 -14.85
N ILE A 633 21.81 -4.55 -14.01
CA ILE A 633 20.79 -3.49 -14.07
C ILE A 633 20.79 -2.78 -15.42
N ALA A 634 21.94 -2.63 -16.07
CA ALA A 634 22.05 -1.89 -17.31
C ALA A 634 21.26 -2.58 -18.44
N ASN A 635 21.29 -3.91 -18.46
CA ASN A 635 20.62 -4.73 -19.46
C ASN A 635 19.27 -5.31 -18.99
N GLY A 636 19.02 -5.32 -17.67
CA GLY A 636 17.83 -5.93 -17.07
C GLY A 636 17.94 -7.45 -16.92
N ASP A 637 19.17 -7.97 -16.82
CA ASP A 637 19.51 -9.38 -16.87
C ASP A 637 20.07 -9.87 -15.52
N VAL A 638 20.32 -11.18 -15.40
CA VAL A 638 20.92 -11.77 -14.19
C VAL A 638 22.18 -12.57 -14.49
N TYR A 639 23.16 -12.46 -13.60
CA TYR A 639 24.28 -13.38 -13.50
C TYR A 639 24.03 -14.37 -12.37
N VAL A 640 24.20 -15.66 -12.66
CA VAL A 640 24.02 -16.75 -11.70
C VAL A 640 25.31 -17.52 -11.54
N SER A 641 25.90 -17.46 -10.35
CA SER A 641 27.09 -18.22 -10.00
C SER A 641 26.69 -19.47 -9.24
N PHE A 642 27.04 -20.63 -9.77
CA PHE A 642 26.97 -21.95 -9.14
C PHE A 642 28.30 -22.21 -8.45
N ILE A 643 28.30 -22.35 -7.12
CA ILE A 643 29.52 -22.39 -6.30
C ILE A 643 29.56 -23.72 -5.56
N ASN A 644 30.73 -24.37 -5.56
CA ASN A 644 30.98 -25.57 -4.77
C ASN A 644 32.28 -25.39 -3.97
N ALA A 645 32.16 -25.08 -2.68
CA ALA A 645 33.28 -24.99 -1.75
C ALA A 645 33.63 -26.35 -1.10
N GLY A 646 32.90 -27.42 -1.46
CA GLY A 646 33.05 -28.76 -0.92
C GLY A 646 34.25 -29.53 -1.50
N LYS A 647 34.34 -30.81 -1.14
CA LYS A 647 35.44 -31.71 -1.53
C LYS A 647 35.05 -32.68 -2.64
N THR A 648 33.77 -32.80 -2.95
CA THR A 648 33.22 -33.64 -4.02
C THR A 648 32.56 -32.75 -5.08
N PRO A 649 32.52 -33.15 -6.37
CA PRO A 649 31.78 -32.41 -7.39
C PRO A 649 30.28 -32.31 -7.06
N CYS A 650 29.65 -31.21 -7.48
CA CYS A 650 28.21 -31.00 -7.35
C CYS A 650 27.58 -30.76 -8.73
N THR A 651 26.44 -31.38 -9.00
CA THR A 651 25.70 -31.23 -10.25
C THR A 651 24.41 -30.46 -10.00
N PHE A 652 24.39 -29.20 -10.43
CA PHE A 652 23.23 -28.31 -10.29
C PHE A 652 22.25 -28.52 -11.44
N GLU A 653 21.02 -28.88 -11.11
CA GLU A 653 19.89 -29.01 -12.04
C GLU A 653 18.99 -27.78 -11.92
N VAL A 654 18.93 -26.97 -12.97
CA VAL A 654 18.13 -25.76 -13.03
C VAL A 654 16.84 -26.03 -13.79
N THR A 655 15.72 -25.70 -13.16
CA THR A 655 14.37 -25.76 -13.75
C THR A 655 13.78 -24.35 -13.76
N PRO A 656 13.54 -23.76 -14.94
CA PRO A 656 12.65 -22.61 -15.09
C PRO A 656 11.27 -22.91 -14.49
N ASN A 657 10.73 -21.98 -13.71
CA ASN A 657 9.39 -22.11 -13.17
C ASN A 657 8.37 -21.38 -14.04
N ALA A 658 8.43 -20.03 -14.05
CA ALA A 658 7.38 -19.19 -14.65
C ALA A 658 7.78 -18.52 -15.98
N TYR A 659 9.08 -18.31 -16.22
CA TYR A 659 9.57 -17.65 -17.43
C TYR A 659 10.58 -18.55 -18.14
N TYR A 660 11.01 -18.16 -19.35
CA TYR A 660 11.81 -18.93 -20.32
C TYR A 660 11.01 -19.86 -21.24
N ALA A 661 11.35 -19.83 -22.53
CA ALA A 661 10.71 -20.66 -23.55
C ALA A 661 11.11 -22.14 -23.42
N ASN A 662 10.21 -23.05 -23.83
CA ASN A 662 10.45 -24.49 -24.03
C ASN A 662 10.73 -25.36 -22.78
N HIS A 663 10.59 -24.84 -21.55
CA HIS A 663 10.88 -25.60 -20.32
C HIS A 663 12.29 -26.25 -20.32
N GLU A 664 13.26 -25.62 -20.98
CA GLU A 664 14.63 -26.14 -21.04
C GLU A 664 15.19 -26.29 -19.62
N ARG A 665 15.72 -27.47 -19.31
CA ARG A 665 16.43 -27.74 -18.07
C ARG A 665 17.91 -27.62 -18.34
N TRP A 666 18.63 -26.92 -17.47
CA TRP A 666 20.08 -26.80 -17.56
C TRP A 666 20.76 -27.59 -16.46
N THR A 667 21.91 -28.16 -16.77
CA THR A 667 22.71 -28.92 -15.82
C THR A 667 24.13 -28.39 -15.84
N PHE A 668 24.66 -28.06 -14.65
CA PHE A 668 26.02 -27.56 -14.48
C PHE A 668 26.75 -28.39 -13.44
N THR A 669 27.79 -29.12 -13.85
CA THR A 669 28.68 -29.81 -12.91
C THR A 669 29.82 -28.87 -12.51
N VAL A 670 29.94 -28.60 -11.22
CA VAL A 670 30.97 -27.73 -10.65
C VAL A 670 31.96 -28.60 -9.86
N PRO A 671 33.25 -28.57 -10.20
CA PRO A 671 34.25 -29.35 -9.46
C PRO A 671 34.39 -28.83 -8.03
N ALA A 672 34.94 -29.68 -7.15
CA ALA A 672 35.28 -29.29 -5.78
C ALA A 672 36.15 -28.03 -5.74
N GLY A 673 35.80 -27.06 -4.89
CA GLY A 673 36.44 -25.75 -4.80
C GLY A 673 36.23 -24.83 -6.02
N GLY A 674 35.34 -25.20 -6.95
CA GLY A 674 35.10 -24.49 -8.20
C GLY A 674 33.84 -23.61 -8.19
N GLN A 675 33.68 -22.87 -9.28
CA GLN A 675 32.44 -22.15 -9.60
C GLN A 675 32.20 -22.11 -11.11
N VAL A 676 30.94 -22.04 -11.51
CA VAL A 676 30.50 -21.79 -12.90
C VAL A 676 29.56 -20.60 -12.89
N GLU A 677 29.73 -19.67 -13.81
CA GLU A 677 28.83 -18.51 -13.96
C GLU A 677 28.01 -18.64 -15.24
N GLN A 678 26.76 -18.22 -15.17
CA GLN A 678 25.83 -18.12 -16.29
C GLN A 678 25.26 -16.71 -16.37
N HIS A 679 25.00 -16.24 -17.58
CA HIS A 679 24.33 -14.98 -17.85
C HIS A 679 23.01 -15.26 -18.55
N TRP A 680 21.90 -14.80 -17.97
CA TRP A 680 20.56 -15.04 -18.51
C TRP A 680 19.87 -13.74 -18.89
N ALA A 681 19.55 -13.64 -20.18
CA ALA A 681 18.79 -12.52 -20.72
C ALA A 681 17.31 -12.62 -20.34
N LEU A 682 16.72 -11.52 -19.87
CA LEU A 682 15.34 -11.48 -19.35
C LEU A 682 14.42 -10.55 -20.18
N ALA A 683 14.86 -10.09 -21.34
CA ALA A 683 14.09 -9.18 -22.18
C ALA A 683 12.70 -9.74 -22.55
N THR A 684 12.60 -11.06 -22.80
CA THR A 684 11.33 -11.74 -23.17
C THR A 684 10.35 -11.87 -22.01
N SER A 685 10.83 -11.74 -20.77
CA SER A 685 10.02 -11.76 -19.55
C SER A 685 9.95 -10.39 -18.88
N HIS A 686 10.31 -9.31 -19.58
CA HIS A 686 10.29 -7.96 -19.05
C HIS A 686 11.12 -7.79 -17.76
N ALA A 687 12.32 -8.39 -17.74
CA ALA A 687 13.24 -8.41 -16.60
C ALA A 687 12.78 -9.25 -15.39
N TRP A 688 11.74 -10.08 -15.55
CA TRP A 688 11.31 -11.04 -14.54
C TRP A 688 12.06 -12.37 -14.67
N TYR A 689 12.39 -12.98 -13.53
CA TYR A 689 13.01 -14.30 -13.45
C TYR A 689 12.34 -15.15 -12.37
N ASP A 690 12.30 -16.47 -12.58
CA ASP A 690 11.85 -17.45 -11.59
C ASP A 690 12.38 -18.84 -11.96
N PHE A 691 13.30 -19.36 -11.15
CA PHE A 691 13.91 -20.67 -11.37
C PHE A 691 14.22 -21.37 -10.05
N THR A 692 14.17 -22.70 -10.11
CA THR A 692 14.53 -23.60 -9.01
C THR A 692 15.79 -24.35 -9.37
N VAL A 693 16.73 -24.46 -8.44
CA VAL A 693 17.95 -25.26 -8.57
C VAL A 693 17.92 -26.38 -7.54
N ARG A 694 18.25 -27.59 -7.98
CA ARG A 694 18.45 -28.78 -7.14
C ARG A 694 19.83 -29.37 -7.35
N LEU A 695 20.31 -30.18 -6.42
CA LEU A 695 21.48 -31.02 -6.65
C LEU A 695 21.04 -32.41 -7.10
N ALA A 696 21.72 -32.96 -8.12
CA ALA A 696 21.46 -34.34 -8.53
C ALA A 696 21.88 -35.35 -7.45
N GLU A 697 22.90 -35.00 -6.67
CA GLU A 697 23.45 -35.83 -5.59
C GLU A 697 22.67 -35.70 -4.27
N ASP A 698 21.95 -34.59 -4.08
CA ASP A 698 21.13 -34.34 -2.89
C ASP A 698 19.73 -33.81 -3.27
N PRO A 699 18.69 -34.68 -3.25
CA PRO A 699 17.32 -34.27 -3.49
C PRO A 699 16.73 -33.31 -2.45
N SER A 700 17.31 -33.25 -1.24
CA SER A 700 16.88 -32.37 -0.16
C SER A 700 17.29 -30.92 -0.42
N TRP A 701 18.45 -30.72 -1.04
CA TRP A 701 18.99 -29.40 -1.34
C TRP A 701 18.16 -28.71 -2.44
N LEU A 702 17.66 -27.52 -2.13
CA LEU A 702 16.91 -26.68 -3.04
C LEU A 702 17.25 -25.21 -2.82
N ARG A 703 17.37 -24.49 -3.94
CA ARG A 703 17.39 -23.02 -3.98
C ARG A 703 16.41 -22.52 -5.01
N ARG A 704 15.45 -21.66 -4.64
CA ARG A 704 14.58 -20.95 -5.59
C ARG A 704 14.88 -19.46 -5.57
N PHE A 705 14.88 -18.86 -6.76
CA PHE A 705 15.10 -17.42 -6.95
C PHE A 705 14.02 -16.87 -7.87
N ALA A 706 13.28 -15.88 -7.40
CA ALA A 706 12.31 -15.15 -8.22
C ALA A 706 12.29 -13.65 -7.92
N GLY A 707 11.94 -12.85 -8.92
CA GLY A 707 11.77 -11.40 -8.79
C GLY A 707 11.90 -10.67 -10.13
N ARG A 708 11.96 -9.34 -10.06
CA ARG A 708 12.24 -8.46 -11.20
C ARG A 708 13.56 -7.74 -11.00
N VAL A 709 14.35 -7.61 -12.06
CA VAL A 709 15.51 -6.70 -12.08
C VAL A 709 15.01 -5.27 -12.30
N GLU A 710 15.05 -4.44 -11.26
CA GLU A 710 14.63 -3.04 -11.35
C GLU A 710 15.70 -2.21 -12.09
N THR A 711 15.39 -1.79 -13.32
CA THR A 711 16.34 -1.05 -14.18
C THR A 711 16.25 0.48 -14.04
N GLY A 712 15.37 0.96 -13.16
CA GLY A 712 14.99 2.37 -13.07
C GLY A 712 14.09 2.85 -14.21
N LYS A 713 13.67 1.96 -15.12
CA LYS A 713 12.71 2.24 -16.21
C LYS A 713 11.36 1.62 -15.91
N ALA A 714 10.32 2.16 -16.56
CA ALA A 714 9.01 1.56 -16.56
C ALA A 714 9.06 0.14 -17.16
N SER A 715 8.26 -0.77 -16.62
CA SER A 715 8.16 -2.16 -17.09
C SER A 715 6.69 -2.61 -17.02
N VAL A 716 6.47 -3.91 -16.84
CA VAL A 716 5.16 -4.50 -16.56
C VAL A 716 5.17 -5.23 -15.22
N THR A 717 3.97 -5.42 -14.69
CA THR A 717 3.69 -6.30 -13.55
C THR A 717 4.05 -7.75 -13.90
N ASP A 718 4.18 -8.62 -12.90
CA ASP A 718 4.55 -10.03 -13.10
C ASP A 718 3.69 -10.70 -14.20
N PRO A 719 4.29 -11.13 -15.34
CA PRO A 719 3.56 -11.76 -16.43
C PRO A 719 2.88 -13.09 -16.09
N ALA A 720 3.42 -13.82 -15.12
CA ALA A 720 2.92 -15.11 -14.67
C ALA A 720 1.84 -14.98 -13.58
N MET A 721 1.53 -13.77 -13.13
CA MET A 721 0.50 -13.52 -12.14
C MET A 721 -0.88 -13.91 -12.68
N ALA A 722 -1.62 -14.69 -11.89
CA ALA A 722 -2.92 -15.26 -12.26
C ALA A 722 -2.92 -16.21 -13.48
N GLU A 723 -1.77 -16.73 -13.93
CA GLU A 723 -1.69 -17.71 -15.03
C GLU A 723 -2.19 -19.11 -14.69
#